data_AF-A0A1R0XD60-F1
#
_entry.id   AF-A0A1R0XD60-F1
#
_cell.length_a   1.000
_cell.length_b   1.000
_cell.length_c   1.000
_cell.angle_alpha   90.00
_cell.angle_beta   90.00
_cell.angle_gamma   90.00
#
_symmetry.space_group_name_H-M   'P 1'
#
loop_
_entity.id
_entity.type
_entity.pdbx_description
1 polymer ?
#
loop_
_entity_poly.entity_id
_entity_poly.type
_entity_poly.pdbx_seq_one_letter_code
_entity_poly.pdbx_strand_id
1 'polypeptide(L)'
;MEYYRNNVADSLQDVQSSANGLTSAEVDNRLKDYGFNELKGKKKDPVWKLFLENFKDPMVVVLLIAAIVQIVMGQVMESLIIFLVLILNAVISVIQTRKAESSLDALQQMSAPEAKVLRDGELKTVPARELVRGDIVWLEAGDFVPADGRIIESESLKINEGMLTGESEAVEKHTNIIAKESPLGDRRNMAFSGSLVVYGRGTLVVTGTALTTEIGKIAELIESAEAKQTPLQRKLETFSKQLGVAIILLSIVIFAIQAGRVWLSNETVDTTEAILNALMFAVAVAVAAIPEALSSIVTIVLSVGTNKMAKQHAIIRKLPAVEALGSTSVICTDKTGTLTQNKMTVVDYFLPEGDRDQFNQAPEEWSEEARRLLHIAVLCNDSNINEDGKELGDPTEVALIAFSNSKNKDYKEIRDNFPREAELPFDSDRKLMTTLHTFNGQKAMITKGGPDVLFGLCSHVLLSGKEVSMTPEVLERFFEANEEFSSRALRVLAYAYKTVPNTVTEVGLEDEQNLVLVGLTAMIDPPREAVYGAIAESQKAGIRTIMITGDHKTTAQAIGRDIGLMTENEIAVTGQELDAMSDEELDQKLEQIGVYARVSPENKIRIVRAWQRKGKITAMTGDGVNDAPALKQADIGVAMGSGTDVAKDAAAMILTDDNFVSIVNAVSVGRTVFDNIKKAIAYLFSGNLGAIIAILFALIFNWINPFTAIQLLFINLANDSLPAIALGMEKPEPNVMNRKPRELKEGIFAGGMMQAIVTRGLLIGIAVIISLYIGLQDSPDMGVAMAFTTLILSRTLQTFAARSNSQTAIEAGLFSNKYVIGAVLVCFAFYGIAVLPGVREIFSIPASFGMSEWLIAAGLALGSLILMELTKVVRRAFTPKSVEQNPVNS
;
A
#
# COMPACT_ATOMS: atom_id res chain seq x y z
N MET A 1 19.05 -3.77 28.33
CA MET A 1 18.99 -3.14 29.66
C MET A 1 18.33 -1.79 29.52
N GLU A 2 17.55 -1.37 30.52
CA GLU A 2 16.79 -0.12 30.49
C GLU A 2 17.61 1.04 31.09
N TYR A 3 18.58 1.56 30.34
CA TYR A 3 19.50 2.61 30.80
C TYR A 3 18.82 3.90 31.27
N TYR A 4 17.58 4.17 30.83
CA TYR A 4 16.78 5.31 31.28
C TYR A 4 16.38 5.23 32.77
N ARG A 5 16.42 4.04 33.38
CA ARG A 5 16.13 3.82 34.80
C ARG A 5 17.37 3.89 35.69
N ASN A 6 18.56 3.94 35.09
CA ASN A 6 19.82 3.98 35.82
C ASN A 6 20.29 5.43 36.00
N ASN A 7 21.05 5.66 37.08
CA ASN A 7 21.79 6.90 37.22
C ASN A 7 22.99 6.92 36.24
N VAL A 8 23.62 8.09 36.09
CA VAL A 8 24.74 8.29 35.15
C VAL A 8 25.96 7.43 35.50
N ALA A 9 26.29 7.31 36.79
CA ALA A 9 27.45 6.55 37.26
C ALA A 9 27.29 5.04 37.00
N ASP A 10 26.11 4.49 37.28
CA ASP A 10 25.78 3.09 37.01
C ASP A 10 25.83 2.81 35.50
N SER A 11 25.30 3.73 34.69
CA SER A 11 25.31 3.61 33.22
C SER A 11 26.74 3.60 32.65
N LEU A 12 27.64 4.44 33.18
CA LEU A 12 29.07 4.45 32.82
C LEU A 12 29.77 3.16 33.24
N GLN A 13 29.47 2.64 34.43
CA GLN A 13 30.02 1.39 34.93
C GLN A 13 29.58 0.19 34.08
N ASP A 14 28.30 0.14 33.69
CA ASP A 14 27.71 -0.94 32.90
C ASP A 14 28.29 -1.06 31.47
N VAL A 15 28.65 0.08 30.87
CA VAL A 15 29.32 0.11 29.55
C VAL A 15 30.85 0.12 29.66
N GLN A 16 31.38 -0.02 30.89
CA GLN A 16 32.81 -0.01 31.20
C GLN A 16 33.51 1.21 30.58
N SER A 17 32.98 2.40 30.84
CA SER A 17 33.52 3.68 30.39
C SER A 17 33.77 4.64 31.55
N SER A 18 34.44 5.75 31.26
CA SER A 18 34.80 6.80 32.24
C SER A 18 34.32 8.15 31.74
N ALA A 19 34.18 9.14 32.63
CA ALA A 19 33.82 10.51 32.25
C ALA A 19 34.82 11.18 31.28
N ASN A 20 36.06 10.66 31.19
CA ASN A 20 37.09 11.14 30.26
C ASN A 20 37.09 10.37 28.92
N GLY A 21 36.10 9.50 28.69
CA GLY A 21 35.99 8.68 27.50
C GLY A 21 36.81 7.38 27.54
N LEU A 22 36.86 6.69 26.40
CA LEU A 22 37.63 5.45 26.21
C LEU A 22 39.05 5.75 25.70
N THR A 23 39.96 4.79 25.89
CA THR A 23 41.30 4.86 25.26
C THR A 23 41.26 4.34 23.83
N SER A 24 42.14 4.85 22.96
CA SER A 24 42.20 4.40 21.56
C SER A 24 42.42 2.87 21.44
N ALA A 25 43.20 2.27 22.33
CA ALA A 25 43.45 0.82 22.33
C ALA A 25 42.19 -0.01 22.68
N GLU A 26 41.34 0.49 23.57
CA GLU A 26 40.09 -0.17 23.95
C GLU A 26 39.07 -0.10 22.82
N VAL A 27 39.01 1.03 22.11
CA VAL A 27 38.16 1.19 20.92
C VAL A 27 38.53 0.18 19.84
N ASP A 28 39.82 0.02 19.53
CA ASP A 28 40.30 -0.94 18.53
C ASP A 28 39.93 -2.39 18.88
N ASN A 29 39.97 -2.75 20.17
CA ASN A 29 39.55 -4.06 20.64
C ASN A 29 38.03 -4.24 20.47
N ARG A 30 37.23 -3.25 20.86
CA ARG A 30 35.76 -3.30 20.73
C ARG A 30 35.32 -3.35 19.26
N LEU A 31 35.99 -2.64 18.35
CA LEU A 31 35.69 -2.71 16.91
C LEU A 31 35.97 -4.10 16.33
N LYS A 32 36.99 -4.83 16.83
CA LYS A 32 37.26 -6.22 16.41
C LYS A 32 36.21 -7.19 16.93
N ASP A 33 35.78 -7.02 18.17
CA ASP A 33 34.87 -7.95 18.83
C ASP A 33 33.40 -7.75 18.42
N TYR A 34 32.96 -6.49 18.32
CA TYR A 34 31.55 -6.12 18.08
C TYR A 34 31.29 -5.61 16.66
N GLY A 35 32.35 -5.28 15.90
CA GLY A 35 32.23 -4.72 14.55
C GLY A 35 31.94 -3.22 14.54
N PHE A 36 31.75 -2.68 13.33
CA PHE A 36 31.44 -1.28 13.08
C PHE A 36 29.99 -0.93 13.42
N ASN A 37 29.74 0.35 13.73
CA ASN A 37 28.41 0.95 13.86
C ASN A 37 27.75 1.13 12.48
N GLU A 38 27.43 0.02 11.80
CA GLU A 38 26.75 0.02 10.50
C GLU A 38 25.75 -1.14 10.37
N LEU A 39 24.67 -0.91 9.61
CA LEU A 39 23.70 -1.94 9.27
C LEU A 39 24.20 -2.72 8.03
N LYS A 40 24.37 -4.03 8.15
CA LYS A 40 24.85 -4.88 7.04
C LYS A 40 23.71 -5.16 6.05
N GLY A 41 23.90 -4.84 4.77
CA GLY A 41 22.94 -5.17 3.71
C GLY A 41 23.03 -6.63 3.22
N LYS A 42 21.94 -7.15 2.65
CA LYS A 42 21.86 -8.52 2.09
C LYS A 42 22.71 -8.66 0.83
N LYS A 43 23.40 -9.81 0.67
CA LYS A 43 24.19 -10.12 -0.55
C LYS A 43 23.25 -10.33 -1.74
N LYS A 44 23.51 -9.63 -2.86
CA LYS A 44 22.74 -9.74 -4.10
C LYS A 44 22.97 -11.07 -4.80
N ASP A 45 21.92 -11.57 -5.46
CA ASP A 45 22.04 -12.76 -6.29
C ASP A 45 22.83 -12.47 -7.57
N PRO A 46 23.79 -13.33 -7.94
CA PRO A 46 24.61 -13.12 -9.14
C PRO A 46 23.80 -13.38 -10.42
N VAL A 47 24.14 -12.67 -11.51
CA VAL A 47 23.40 -12.71 -12.80
C VAL A 47 23.25 -14.13 -13.36
N TRP A 48 24.29 -14.96 -13.25
CA TRP A 48 24.25 -16.33 -13.76
C TRP A 48 23.23 -17.19 -13.02
N LYS A 49 23.01 -16.94 -11.72
CA LYS A 49 22.01 -17.66 -10.92
C LYS A 49 20.61 -17.27 -11.38
N LEU A 50 20.35 -15.98 -11.57
CA LEU A 50 19.08 -15.47 -12.12
C LEU A 50 18.78 -16.07 -13.51
N PHE A 51 19.79 -16.22 -14.37
CA PHE A 51 19.61 -16.84 -15.68
C PHE A 51 19.20 -18.32 -15.58
N LEU A 52 19.91 -19.11 -14.76
CA LEU A 52 19.63 -20.54 -14.60
C LEU A 52 18.29 -20.82 -13.90
N GLU A 53 17.80 -19.90 -13.07
CA GLU A 53 16.49 -20.06 -12.43
C GLU A 53 15.32 -20.09 -13.42
N ASN A 54 15.43 -19.42 -14.58
CA ASN A 54 14.41 -19.48 -15.63
C ASN A 54 14.21 -20.90 -16.20
N PHE A 55 15.26 -21.74 -16.19
CA PHE A 55 15.20 -23.11 -16.69
C PHE A 55 14.66 -24.12 -15.68
N LYS A 56 14.42 -23.70 -14.42
CA LYS A 56 13.77 -24.53 -13.41
C LYS A 56 12.23 -24.51 -13.53
N ASP A 57 11.68 -23.62 -14.35
CA ASP A 57 10.24 -23.56 -14.57
C ASP A 57 9.73 -24.86 -15.23
N PRO A 58 8.68 -25.51 -14.68
CA PRO A 58 8.16 -26.77 -15.21
C PRO A 58 7.77 -26.72 -16.69
N MET A 59 7.27 -25.59 -17.20
CA MET A 59 6.83 -25.45 -18.59
C MET A 59 8.02 -25.35 -19.54
N VAL A 60 9.07 -24.63 -19.12
CA VAL A 60 10.34 -24.56 -19.86
C VAL A 60 10.99 -25.94 -19.94
N VAL A 61 10.93 -26.73 -18.87
CA VAL A 61 11.43 -28.12 -18.88
C VAL A 61 10.69 -28.98 -19.90
N VAL A 62 9.35 -28.88 -19.98
CA VAL A 62 8.56 -29.63 -20.98
C VAL A 62 8.92 -29.23 -22.41
N LEU A 63 9.10 -27.93 -22.68
CA LEU A 63 9.55 -27.44 -24.00
C LEU A 63 10.96 -27.91 -24.34
N LEU A 64 11.86 -27.95 -23.36
CA LEU A 64 13.22 -28.45 -23.55
C LEU A 64 13.21 -29.93 -23.92
N ILE A 65 12.37 -30.73 -23.27
CA ILE A 65 12.16 -32.14 -23.64
C ILE A 65 11.61 -32.24 -25.07
N ALA A 66 10.61 -31.44 -25.43
CA ALA A 66 10.03 -31.43 -26.79
C ALA A 66 11.07 -31.04 -27.86
N ALA A 67 11.92 -30.05 -27.59
CA ALA A 67 12.99 -29.64 -28.49
C ALA A 67 14.05 -30.73 -28.67
N ILE A 68 14.47 -31.41 -27.59
CA ILE A 68 15.39 -32.55 -27.66
C ILE A 68 14.78 -33.67 -28.50
N VAL A 69 13.50 -33.98 -28.28
CA VAL A 69 12.76 -34.98 -29.03
C VAL A 69 12.74 -34.65 -30.53
N GLN A 70 12.48 -33.40 -30.92
CA GLN A 70 12.52 -32.97 -32.33
C GLN A 70 13.91 -33.08 -32.97
N ILE A 71 14.99 -32.79 -32.22
CA ILE A 71 16.36 -32.98 -32.71
C ILE A 71 16.59 -34.46 -33.07
N VAL A 72 16.13 -35.38 -32.21
CA VAL A 72 16.24 -36.83 -32.45
C VAL A 72 15.45 -37.26 -33.70
N MET A 73 14.35 -36.58 -34.02
CA MET A 73 13.56 -36.84 -35.23
C MET A 73 14.16 -36.26 -36.53
N GLY A 74 15.24 -35.48 -36.46
CA GLY A 74 15.76 -34.75 -37.61
C GLY A 74 15.02 -33.45 -37.94
N GLN A 75 14.10 -33.01 -37.07
CA GLN A 75 13.36 -31.74 -37.16
C GLN A 75 14.21 -30.59 -36.56
N VAL A 76 15.33 -30.30 -37.21
CA VAL A 76 16.33 -29.33 -36.72
C VAL A 76 15.79 -27.89 -36.76
N MET A 77 14.93 -27.57 -37.74
CA MET A 77 14.35 -26.23 -37.86
C MET A 77 13.35 -25.94 -36.74
N GLU A 78 12.45 -26.89 -36.45
CA GLU A 78 11.47 -26.72 -35.37
C GLU A 78 12.16 -26.61 -34.00
N SER A 79 13.15 -27.47 -33.73
CA SER A 79 13.87 -27.45 -32.45
C SER A 79 14.70 -26.18 -32.24
N LEU A 80 15.36 -25.67 -33.29
CA LEU A 80 16.14 -24.43 -33.22
C LEU A 80 15.27 -23.21 -32.88
N ILE A 81 14.04 -23.17 -33.40
CA ILE A 81 13.08 -22.11 -33.08
C ILE A 81 12.66 -22.19 -31.61
N ILE A 82 12.36 -23.38 -31.07
CA ILE A 82 12.01 -23.56 -29.65
C ILE A 82 13.16 -23.08 -28.75
N PHE A 83 14.40 -23.48 -29.05
CA PHE A 83 15.58 -23.05 -28.30
C PHE A 83 15.77 -21.53 -28.32
N LEU A 84 15.60 -20.89 -29.47
CA LEU A 84 15.71 -19.44 -29.62
C LEU A 84 14.70 -18.70 -28.72
N VAL A 85 13.45 -19.18 -28.70
CA VAL A 85 12.39 -18.60 -27.85
C VAL A 85 12.73 -18.73 -26.36
N LEU A 86 13.23 -19.89 -25.92
CA LEU A 86 13.62 -20.12 -24.52
C LEU A 86 14.75 -19.19 -24.07
N ILE A 87 15.78 -19.02 -24.91
CA ILE A 87 16.92 -18.13 -24.61
C ILE A 87 16.45 -16.66 -24.54
N LEU A 88 15.65 -16.21 -25.51
CA LEU A 88 15.12 -14.85 -25.52
C LEU A 88 14.31 -14.57 -24.26
N ASN A 89 13.47 -15.51 -23.82
CA ASN A 89 12.68 -15.37 -22.60
C ASN A 89 13.55 -15.24 -21.35
N ALA A 90 14.59 -16.09 -21.22
CA ALA A 90 15.53 -16.03 -20.09
C ALA A 90 16.31 -14.70 -20.04
N VAL A 91 16.76 -14.18 -21.20
CA VAL A 91 17.46 -12.89 -21.28
C VAL A 91 16.54 -11.73 -20.88
N ILE A 92 15.32 -11.69 -21.42
CA ILE A 92 14.33 -10.65 -21.09
C ILE A 92 14.04 -10.67 -19.58
N SER A 93 13.85 -11.85 -18.99
CA SER A 93 13.59 -12.04 -17.56
C SER A 93 14.73 -11.51 -16.66
N VAL A 94 16.00 -11.79 -17.02
CA VAL A 94 17.17 -11.28 -16.27
C VAL A 94 17.28 -9.76 -16.36
N ILE A 95 17.05 -9.18 -17.54
CA ILE A 95 17.07 -7.71 -17.73
C ILE A 95 15.97 -7.05 -16.88
N GLN A 96 14.75 -7.60 -16.90
CA GLN A 96 13.63 -7.10 -16.11
C GLN A 96 13.93 -7.12 -14.61
N THR A 97 14.50 -8.23 -14.11
CA THR A 97 14.86 -8.39 -12.69
C THR A 97 15.93 -7.38 -12.27
N ARG A 98 16.97 -7.18 -13.08
CA ARG A 98 18.07 -6.25 -12.77
C ARG A 98 17.66 -4.78 -12.77
N LYS A 99 16.80 -4.39 -13.70
CA LYS A 99 16.28 -3.02 -13.77
C LYS A 99 15.42 -2.67 -12.55
N ALA A 100 14.74 -3.66 -11.97
CA ALA A 100 13.99 -3.47 -10.73
C ALA A 100 14.91 -3.27 -9.50
N GLU A 101 16.07 -3.91 -9.46
CA GLU A 101 17.04 -3.81 -8.35
C GLU A 101 17.86 -2.50 -8.37
N SER A 102 18.16 -1.93 -9.54
CA SER A 102 19.12 -0.83 -9.67
C SER A 102 18.66 0.53 -9.12
N SER A 103 17.36 0.69 -8.83
CA SER A 103 16.81 1.98 -8.36
C SER A 103 17.07 2.23 -6.87
N LEU A 104 17.44 1.20 -6.11
CA LEU A 104 17.72 1.29 -4.66
C LEU A 104 19.19 1.60 -4.34
N ASP A 105 20.12 1.27 -5.24
CA ASP A 105 21.56 1.39 -4.98
C ASP A 105 22.08 2.83 -5.01
N ALA A 106 21.41 3.71 -5.75
CA ALA A 106 21.83 5.11 -5.90
C ALA A 106 21.59 5.96 -4.65
N LEU A 107 20.73 5.51 -3.72
CA LEU A 107 20.38 6.24 -2.50
C LEU A 107 21.28 5.90 -1.30
N GLN A 108 21.89 4.70 -1.25
CA GLN A 108 22.73 4.27 -0.12
C GLN A 108 24.14 4.91 -0.08
N GLN A 109 24.53 5.70 -1.08
CA GLN A 109 25.89 6.26 -1.21
C GLN A 109 26.03 7.74 -0.84
N MET A 110 24.98 8.40 -0.36
CA MET A 110 25.05 9.82 0.01
C MET A 110 25.21 10.00 1.53
N SER A 111 26.42 10.43 1.93
CA SER A 111 26.80 10.97 3.25
C SER A 111 26.90 9.98 4.42
N ALA A 112 28.11 9.46 4.67
CA ALA A 112 28.42 8.85 5.96
C ALA A 112 28.66 9.97 7.00
N PRO A 113 27.85 10.10 8.06
CA PRO A 113 28.00 11.17 9.04
C PRO A 113 29.27 11.01 9.90
N GLU A 114 29.85 12.14 10.33
CA GLU A 114 30.93 12.21 11.32
C GLU A 114 30.37 12.40 12.73
N ALA A 115 31.12 12.00 13.76
CA ALA A 115 30.74 12.12 15.17
C ALA A 115 31.89 12.71 16.00
N LYS A 116 31.55 13.59 16.95
CA LYS A 116 32.51 14.16 17.92
C LYS A 116 32.51 13.31 19.18
N VAL A 117 33.66 12.75 19.52
CA VAL A 117 33.84 11.85 20.68
C VAL A 117 34.95 12.33 21.60
N LEU A 118 34.78 12.06 22.89
CA LEU A 118 35.85 12.18 23.87
C LEU A 118 36.61 10.86 23.95
N ARG A 119 37.87 10.84 23.51
CA ARG A 119 38.77 9.67 23.56
C ARG A 119 40.15 10.10 24.02
N ASP A 120 40.76 9.31 24.90
CA ASP A 120 42.02 9.64 25.58
C ASP A 120 41.97 11.01 26.32
N GLY A 121 40.79 11.45 26.76
CA GLY A 121 40.59 12.76 27.38
C GLY A 121 40.54 13.96 26.43
N GLU A 122 40.61 13.74 25.11
CA GLU A 122 40.56 14.79 24.09
C GLU A 122 39.34 14.64 23.18
N LEU A 123 38.77 15.77 22.75
CA LEU A 123 37.66 15.78 21.80
C LEU A 123 38.20 15.54 20.38
N LYS A 124 37.78 14.44 19.76
CA LYS A 124 38.20 14.00 18.42
C LYS A 124 36.97 13.83 17.52
N THR A 125 37.11 14.16 16.23
CA THR A 125 36.08 13.87 15.23
C THR A 125 36.43 12.56 14.55
N VAL A 126 35.52 11.60 14.54
CA VAL A 126 35.69 10.26 13.95
C VAL A 126 34.51 9.93 13.05
N PRO A 127 34.67 9.06 12.05
CA PRO A 127 33.53 8.56 11.29
C PRO A 127 32.52 7.89 12.23
N ALA A 128 31.21 8.17 12.09
CA ALA A 128 30.19 7.59 12.97
C ALA A 128 30.16 6.05 12.95
N ARG A 129 30.64 5.44 11.85
CA ARG A 129 30.85 4.00 11.68
C ARG A 129 31.84 3.40 12.69
N GLU A 130 32.79 4.20 13.19
CA GLU A 130 33.83 3.77 14.13
C GLU A 130 33.45 3.95 15.61
N LEU A 131 32.21 4.35 15.89
CA LEU A 131 31.70 4.43 17.26
C LEU A 131 31.52 3.04 17.87
N VAL A 132 31.88 2.92 19.15
CA VAL A 132 31.69 1.71 19.94
C VAL A 132 30.86 1.99 21.19
N ARG A 133 30.20 0.95 21.70
CA ARG A 133 29.53 1.02 23.01
C ARG A 133 30.52 1.51 24.07
N GLY A 134 30.12 2.49 24.86
CA GLY A 134 30.93 3.15 25.88
C GLY A 134 31.63 4.45 25.45
N ASP A 135 31.66 4.79 24.15
CA ASP A 135 32.18 6.11 23.73
C ASP A 135 31.35 7.24 24.38
N ILE A 136 32.02 8.35 24.72
CA ILE A 136 31.32 9.59 25.09
C ILE A 136 31.22 10.44 23.84
N VAL A 137 30.00 10.74 23.42
CA VAL A 137 29.71 11.55 22.25
C VAL A 137 29.28 12.94 22.72
N TRP A 138 29.85 13.96 22.08
CA TRP A 138 29.50 15.35 22.28
C TRP A 138 28.54 15.78 21.19
N LEU A 139 27.44 16.42 21.58
CA LEU A 139 26.36 16.84 20.69
C LEU A 139 26.13 18.35 20.79
N GLU A 140 25.97 19.01 19.65
CA GLU A 140 25.50 20.38 19.54
C GLU A 140 24.37 20.53 18.52
N ALA A 141 23.68 21.67 18.55
CA ALA A 141 22.63 21.99 17.59
C ALA A 141 23.13 21.83 16.14
N GLY A 142 22.37 21.08 15.34
CA GLY A 142 22.72 20.70 13.97
C GLY A 142 23.32 19.30 13.83
N ASP A 143 23.81 18.68 14.91
CA ASP A 143 24.33 17.32 14.86
C ASP A 143 23.20 16.27 14.80
N PHE A 144 23.45 15.20 14.05
CA PHE A 144 22.67 13.97 14.18
C PHE A 144 23.24 13.12 15.30
N VAL A 145 22.38 12.53 16.12
CA VAL A 145 22.77 11.57 17.15
C VAL A 145 23.28 10.30 16.44
N PRO A 146 24.55 9.90 16.61
CA PRO A 146 25.15 8.87 15.76
C PRO A 146 24.98 7.44 16.29
N ALA A 147 24.56 7.29 17.55
CA ALA A 147 24.30 6.02 18.23
C ALA A 147 23.38 6.25 19.43
N ASP A 148 22.72 5.20 19.92
CA ASP A 148 21.85 5.31 21.09
C ASP A 148 22.65 5.50 22.37
N GLY A 149 22.25 6.45 23.23
CA GLY A 149 22.99 6.69 24.46
C GLY A 149 22.21 7.36 25.58
N ARG A 150 22.81 7.24 26.77
CA ARG A 150 22.33 7.85 28.01
C ARG A 150 22.95 9.23 28.14
N ILE A 151 22.11 10.24 28.35
CA ILE A 151 22.56 11.63 28.48
C ILE A 151 23.25 11.82 29.84
N ILE A 152 24.48 12.32 29.78
CA ILE A 152 25.34 12.57 30.95
C ILE A 152 25.29 14.06 31.32
N GLU A 153 25.27 14.95 30.33
CA GLU A 153 25.12 16.39 30.52
C GLU A 153 24.10 16.94 29.51
N SER A 154 23.29 17.89 29.95
CA SER A 154 22.29 18.57 29.12
C SER A 154 22.26 20.05 29.48
N GLU A 155 22.59 20.90 28.51
CA GLU A 155 22.54 22.36 28.62
C GLU A 155 21.51 22.88 27.60
N SER A 156 20.25 22.98 28.05
CA SER A 156 19.09 23.32 27.21
C SER A 156 18.96 22.41 25.97
N LEU A 157 19.42 21.17 26.05
CA LEU A 157 19.46 20.24 24.92
C LEU A 157 18.03 19.87 24.49
N LYS A 158 17.69 20.16 23.24
CA LYS A 158 16.43 19.75 22.60
C LYS A 158 16.71 18.91 21.37
N ILE A 159 16.13 17.72 21.33
CA ILE A 159 16.33 16.75 20.25
C ILE A 159 14.99 16.47 19.58
N ASN A 160 14.94 16.56 18.26
CA ASN A 160 13.81 16.10 17.47
C ASN A 160 13.96 14.60 17.21
N GLU A 161 13.07 13.83 17.84
CA GLU A 161 13.03 12.37 17.77
C GLU A 161 11.84 11.89 16.93
N GLY A 162 11.18 12.78 16.17
CA GLY A 162 9.97 12.49 15.42
C GLY A 162 10.13 11.35 14.41
N MET A 163 11.35 11.10 13.93
CA MET A 163 11.65 9.94 13.11
C MET A 163 11.32 8.61 13.83
N LEU A 164 11.59 8.52 15.13
CA LEU A 164 11.43 7.34 15.99
C LEU A 164 10.24 7.41 16.95
N THR A 165 9.56 8.53 17.07
CA THR A 165 8.38 8.67 17.96
C THR A 165 7.11 9.03 17.21
N GLY A 166 7.23 9.62 16.01
CA GLY A 166 6.12 10.22 15.26
C GLY A 166 5.79 11.65 15.70
N GLU A 167 6.34 12.12 16.82
CA GLU A 167 6.07 13.45 17.37
C GLU A 167 7.03 14.48 16.75
N SER A 168 6.50 15.49 16.04
CA SER A 168 7.32 16.44 15.29
C SER A 168 8.02 17.51 16.16
N GLU A 169 7.61 17.64 17.43
CA GLU A 169 8.17 18.62 18.36
C GLU A 169 9.51 18.17 18.97
N ALA A 170 10.42 19.13 19.16
CA ALA A 170 11.69 18.86 19.80
C ALA A 170 11.52 18.71 21.31
N VAL A 171 11.99 17.58 21.86
CA VAL A 171 11.84 17.25 23.26
C VAL A 171 13.06 17.73 24.04
N GLU A 172 12.81 18.43 25.16
CA GLU A 172 13.87 18.84 26.07
C GLU A 172 14.40 17.65 26.87
N LYS A 173 15.73 17.55 26.92
CA LYS A 173 16.45 16.42 27.49
C LYS A 173 17.03 16.75 28.86
N HIS A 174 17.07 15.75 29.74
CA HIS A 174 17.58 15.90 31.10
C HIS A 174 18.38 14.69 31.58
N THR A 175 19.08 14.82 32.70
CA THR A 175 19.91 13.73 33.27
C THR A 175 19.17 12.92 34.35
N ASN A 176 18.02 13.39 34.83
CA ASN A 176 17.24 12.74 35.89
C ASN A 176 16.79 11.30 35.53
N ILE A 177 16.64 10.46 36.55
CA ILE A 177 16.17 9.07 36.42
C ILE A 177 14.67 9.04 36.16
N ILE A 178 14.22 8.14 35.30
CA ILE A 178 12.81 7.89 35.03
C ILE A 178 12.44 6.53 35.65
N ALA A 179 11.73 6.54 36.78
CA ALA A 179 11.47 5.33 37.58
C ALA A 179 10.33 4.45 37.02
N LYS A 180 9.37 5.05 36.31
CA LYS A 180 8.23 4.32 35.73
C LYS A 180 8.59 3.74 34.37
N GLU A 181 8.00 2.60 34.04
CA GLU A 181 8.05 2.07 32.68
C GLU A 181 7.44 3.09 31.71
N SER A 182 8.26 3.52 30.76
CA SER A 182 7.94 4.66 29.90
C SER A 182 8.14 4.28 28.43
N PRO A 183 7.17 4.64 27.56
CA PRO A 183 7.33 4.56 26.11
C PRO A 183 8.57 5.30 25.61
N LEU A 184 9.02 5.00 24.39
CA LEU A 184 10.26 5.54 23.83
C LEU A 184 10.32 7.07 23.84
N GLY A 185 9.24 7.75 23.45
CA GLY A 185 9.16 9.22 23.45
C GLY A 185 9.19 9.87 24.83
N ASP A 186 8.85 9.13 25.89
CA ASP A 186 8.87 9.63 27.27
C ASP A 186 10.24 9.46 27.94
N ARG A 187 11.20 8.77 27.29
CA ARG A 187 12.56 8.54 27.80
C ARG A 187 13.45 9.77 27.57
N ARG A 188 13.09 10.91 28.16
CA ARG A 188 13.76 12.22 28.01
C ARG A 188 15.20 12.29 28.49
N ASN A 189 15.71 11.22 29.10
CA ASN A 189 17.08 11.11 29.56
C ASN A 189 17.98 10.24 28.65
N MET A 190 17.43 9.81 27.52
CA MET A 190 18.12 9.10 26.44
C MET A 190 18.13 9.95 25.17
N ALA A 191 19.08 9.66 24.28
CA ALA A 191 19.12 10.16 22.92
C ALA A 191 19.27 8.97 21.96
N PHE A 192 18.55 8.99 20.84
CA PHE A 192 18.46 7.86 19.92
C PHE A 192 19.09 8.15 18.58
N SER A 193 19.77 7.14 18.01
CA SER A 193 20.48 7.20 16.74
C SER A 193 19.59 7.69 15.60
N GLY A 194 20.11 8.63 14.81
CA GLY A 194 19.43 9.28 13.68
C GLY A 194 18.52 10.45 14.06
N SER A 195 18.34 10.76 15.35
CA SER A 195 17.61 11.96 15.79
C SER A 195 18.42 13.23 15.57
N LEU A 196 17.77 14.37 15.36
CA LEU A 196 18.43 15.66 15.09
C LEU A 196 18.45 16.53 16.34
N VAL A 197 19.62 17.05 16.71
CA VAL A 197 19.72 18.04 17.78
C VAL A 197 19.31 19.41 17.23
N VAL A 198 18.22 19.96 17.76
CA VAL A 198 17.64 21.22 17.28
C VAL A 198 18.19 22.42 18.03
N TYR A 199 18.49 22.24 19.32
CA TYR A 199 18.93 23.33 20.18
C TYR A 199 19.77 22.82 21.36
N GLY A 200 20.62 23.70 21.90
CA GLY A 200 21.46 23.41 23.06
C GLY A 200 22.66 22.52 22.76
N ARG A 201 23.28 22.02 23.82
CA ARG A 201 24.41 21.07 23.75
C ARG A 201 24.32 20.04 24.87
N GLY A 202 24.93 18.89 24.67
CA GLY A 202 24.97 17.85 25.69
C GLY A 202 26.01 16.79 25.40
N THR A 203 26.22 15.91 26.36
CA THR A 203 27.06 14.72 26.21
C THR A 203 26.25 13.47 26.50
N LEU A 204 26.51 12.41 25.75
CA LEU A 204 25.93 11.10 25.99
C LEU A 204 27.01 10.03 26.04
N VAL A 205 26.73 8.95 26.76
CA VAL A 205 27.50 7.72 26.66
C VAL A 205 26.77 6.73 25.76
N VAL A 206 27.48 6.17 24.79
CA VAL A 206 26.92 5.21 23.83
C VAL A 206 26.55 3.91 24.56
N THR A 207 25.28 3.58 24.53
CA THR A 207 24.71 2.38 25.15
C THR A 207 24.46 1.26 24.14
N GLY A 208 24.23 1.60 22.86
CA GLY A 208 24.05 0.66 21.76
C GLY A 208 24.56 1.20 20.43
N THR A 209 25.07 0.30 19.58
CA THR A 209 25.54 0.58 18.21
C THR A 209 24.93 -0.44 17.22
N ALA A 210 24.87 -0.07 15.94
CA ALA A 210 24.33 -0.90 14.85
C ALA A 210 22.98 -1.54 15.23
N LEU A 211 22.86 -2.88 15.14
CA LEU A 211 21.64 -3.66 15.40
C LEU A 211 21.08 -3.51 16.84
N THR A 212 21.90 -3.06 17.80
CA THR A 212 21.44 -2.93 19.19
C THR A 212 20.75 -1.60 19.51
N THR A 213 20.87 -0.62 18.60
CA THR A 213 20.13 0.65 18.67
C THR A 213 18.64 0.44 18.39
N GLU A 214 17.76 1.34 18.80
CA GLU A 214 16.32 1.26 18.50
C GLU A 214 16.08 1.29 16.97
N ILE A 215 16.81 2.12 16.22
CA ILE A 215 16.75 2.10 14.75
C ILE A 215 17.31 0.79 14.15
N GLY A 216 18.31 0.19 14.80
CA GLY A 216 18.88 -1.09 14.41
C GLY A 216 17.93 -2.27 14.64
N LYS A 217 17.22 -2.28 15.77
CA LYS A 217 16.15 -3.26 16.04
C LYS A 217 15.02 -3.12 15.02
N ILE A 218 14.63 -1.89 14.67
CA ILE A 218 13.67 -1.63 13.60
C ILE A 218 14.18 -2.20 12.27
N ALA A 219 15.46 -1.99 11.93
CA ALA A 219 16.07 -2.55 10.73
C ALA A 219 16.09 -4.09 10.73
N GLU A 220 16.39 -4.73 11.85
CA GLU A 220 16.32 -6.18 12.02
C GLU A 220 14.89 -6.72 11.88
N LEU A 221 13.90 -6.01 12.41
CA LEU A 221 12.48 -6.34 12.21
C LEU A 221 12.06 -6.24 10.74
N ILE A 222 12.58 -5.25 10.00
CA ILE A 222 12.35 -5.11 8.55
C ILE A 222 13.04 -6.24 7.77
N GLU A 223 14.24 -6.65 8.16
CA GLU A 223 14.98 -7.74 7.50
C GLU A 223 14.36 -9.12 7.77
N SER A 224 13.94 -9.37 9.01
CA SER A 224 13.27 -10.61 9.42
C SER A 224 11.84 -10.73 8.89
N ALA A 225 11.20 -9.61 8.52
CA ALA A 225 9.93 -9.61 7.80
C ALA A 225 10.11 -10.13 6.37
N GLU A 226 9.87 -11.44 6.18
CA GLU A 226 9.96 -12.10 4.87
C GLU A 226 8.99 -11.48 3.85
N ALA A 227 9.51 -11.09 2.69
CA ALA A 227 8.70 -10.73 1.54
C ALA A 227 7.97 -11.98 1.03
N LYS A 228 6.69 -12.12 1.38
CA LYS A 228 5.86 -13.25 0.93
C LYS A 228 5.58 -13.12 -0.58
N GLN A 229 5.66 -14.26 -1.28
CA GLN A 229 5.12 -14.36 -2.64
C GLN A 229 3.63 -14.01 -2.65
N THR A 230 3.18 -13.35 -3.72
CA THR A 230 1.79 -12.96 -3.86
C THR A 230 0.86 -14.14 -4.17
N PRO A 231 -0.44 -14.02 -3.86
CA PRO A 231 -1.40 -15.09 -4.12
C PRO A 231 -1.46 -15.53 -5.59
N LEU A 232 -1.38 -14.63 -6.57
CA LEU A 232 -1.39 -14.99 -8.00
C LEU A 232 -0.13 -15.72 -8.38
N GLN A 233 1.05 -15.26 -7.93
CA GLN A 233 2.31 -15.94 -8.23
C GLN A 233 2.30 -17.39 -7.73
N ARG A 234 1.88 -17.61 -6.48
CA ARG A 234 1.74 -18.97 -5.91
C ARG A 234 0.75 -19.82 -6.70
N LYS A 235 -0.38 -19.23 -7.11
CA LYS A 235 -1.42 -19.93 -7.89
C LYS A 235 -0.95 -20.26 -9.29
N LEU A 236 -0.25 -19.34 -9.96
CA LEU A 236 0.34 -19.57 -11.29
C LEU A 236 1.41 -20.66 -11.23
N GLU A 237 2.30 -20.66 -10.23
CA GLU A 237 3.32 -21.71 -10.10
C GLU A 237 2.69 -23.09 -9.85
N THR A 238 1.73 -23.16 -8.93
CA THR A 238 0.98 -24.39 -8.65
C THR A 238 0.27 -24.89 -9.89
N PHE A 239 -0.33 -23.97 -10.64
CA PHE A 239 -1.01 -24.26 -11.88
C PHE A 239 -0.04 -24.72 -12.98
N SER A 240 1.11 -24.07 -13.16
CA SER A 240 2.15 -24.49 -14.11
C SER A 240 2.62 -25.93 -13.84
N LYS A 241 2.78 -26.30 -12.56
CA LYS A 241 3.10 -27.69 -12.16
C LYS A 241 1.98 -28.66 -12.53
N GLN A 242 0.73 -28.34 -12.22
CA GLN A 242 -0.42 -29.20 -12.53
C GLN A 242 -0.60 -29.39 -14.05
N LEU A 243 -0.47 -28.30 -14.82
CA LEU A 243 -0.57 -28.33 -16.28
C LEU A 243 0.59 -29.13 -16.90
N GLY A 244 1.82 -28.96 -16.41
CA GLY A 244 2.97 -29.73 -16.87
C GLY A 244 2.77 -31.25 -16.69
N VAL A 245 2.27 -31.67 -15.53
CA VAL A 245 1.91 -33.09 -15.28
C VAL A 245 0.80 -33.56 -16.21
N ALA A 246 -0.25 -32.74 -16.41
CA ALA A 246 -1.35 -33.07 -17.31
C ALA A 246 -0.90 -33.24 -18.77
N ILE A 247 0.01 -32.39 -19.25
CA ILE A 247 0.59 -32.49 -20.60
C ILE A 247 1.38 -33.79 -20.75
N ILE A 248 2.23 -34.14 -19.77
CA ILE A 248 3.01 -35.38 -19.82
C ILE A 248 2.08 -36.60 -19.85
N LEU A 249 1.06 -36.64 -18.99
CA LEU A 249 0.06 -37.72 -18.99
C LEU A 249 -0.68 -37.81 -20.32
N LEU A 250 -1.08 -36.67 -20.89
CA LEU A 250 -1.75 -36.61 -22.18
C LEU A 250 -0.85 -37.14 -23.31
N SER A 251 0.42 -36.74 -23.34
CA SER A 251 1.41 -37.25 -24.30
C SER A 251 1.62 -38.76 -24.18
N ILE A 252 1.67 -39.30 -22.96
CA ILE A 252 1.76 -40.76 -22.73
C ILE A 252 0.50 -41.46 -23.25
N VAL A 253 -0.69 -40.91 -22.99
CA VAL A 253 -1.97 -41.47 -23.48
C VAL A 253 -2.01 -41.47 -25.00
N ILE A 254 -1.59 -40.38 -25.65
CA ILE A 254 -1.52 -40.28 -27.12
C ILE A 254 -0.60 -41.36 -27.68
N PHE A 255 0.61 -41.49 -27.10
CA PHE A 255 1.56 -42.51 -27.50
C PHE A 255 1.00 -43.92 -27.32
N ALA A 256 0.33 -44.20 -26.19
CA ALA A 256 -0.28 -45.49 -25.91
C ALA A 256 -1.43 -45.84 -26.87
N ILE A 257 -2.30 -44.87 -27.21
CA ILE A 257 -3.37 -45.05 -28.19
C ILE A 257 -2.78 -45.40 -29.55
N GLN A 258 -1.73 -44.69 -29.97
CA GLN A 258 -1.13 -44.94 -31.28
C GLN A 258 -0.35 -46.26 -31.32
N ALA A 259 0.43 -46.58 -30.28
CA ALA A 259 1.11 -47.86 -30.15
C ALA A 259 0.11 -49.03 -30.11
N GLY A 260 -1.00 -48.89 -29.37
CA GLY A 260 -2.07 -49.87 -29.32
C GLY A 260 -2.75 -50.07 -30.68
N ARG A 261 -2.96 -48.99 -31.45
CA ARG A 261 -3.48 -49.07 -32.82
C ARG A 261 -2.54 -49.88 -33.72
N VAL A 262 -1.24 -49.58 -33.72
CA VAL A 262 -0.22 -50.31 -34.51
C VAL A 262 -0.19 -51.79 -34.14
N TRP A 263 -0.32 -52.11 -32.84
CA TRP A 263 -0.32 -53.49 -32.36
C TRP A 263 -1.60 -54.27 -32.73
N LEU A 264 -2.74 -53.58 -32.87
CA LEU A 264 -4.04 -54.17 -33.21
C LEU A 264 -4.34 -54.17 -34.72
N SER A 265 -3.68 -53.32 -35.51
CA SER A 265 -3.82 -53.28 -36.97
C SER A 265 -2.99 -54.39 -37.63
N ASN A 266 -3.62 -55.24 -38.44
CA ASN A 266 -2.95 -56.30 -39.23
C ASN A 266 -2.20 -55.77 -40.48
N GLU A 267 -1.96 -54.46 -40.56
CA GLU A 267 -1.22 -53.85 -41.68
C GLU A 267 0.28 -53.85 -41.40
N THR A 268 1.08 -54.07 -42.44
CA THR A 268 2.55 -53.95 -42.39
C THR A 268 2.94 -52.48 -42.36
N VAL A 269 2.58 -51.80 -41.28
CA VAL A 269 2.98 -50.41 -41.04
C VAL A 269 4.44 -50.42 -40.61
N ASP A 270 5.26 -49.55 -41.21
CA ASP A 270 6.62 -49.32 -40.75
C ASP A 270 6.56 -48.80 -39.30
N THR A 271 7.03 -49.63 -38.35
CA THR A 271 6.99 -49.31 -36.93
C THR A 271 7.73 -48.01 -36.62
N THR A 272 8.72 -47.65 -37.44
CA THR A 272 9.42 -46.37 -37.32
C THR A 272 8.53 -45.19 -37.68
N GLU A 273 7.79 -45.25 -38.79
CA GLU A 273 6.91 -44.15 -39.23
C GLU A 273 5.75 -43.92 -38.25
N ALA A 274 5.18 -45.00 -37.71
CA ALA A 274 4.13 -44.88 -36.70
C ALA A 274 4.65 -44.28 -35.39
N ILE A 275 5.81 -44.71 -34.89
CA ILE A 275 6.40 -44.11 -33.67
C ILE A 275 6.70 -42.62 -33.88
N LEU A 276 7.20 -42.24 -35.06
CA LEU A 276 7.46 -40.85 -35.41
C LEU A 276 6.16 -40.03 -35.42
N ASN A 277 5.09 -40.55 -36.03
CA ASN A 277 3.78 -39.89 -36.01
C ASN A 277 3.22 -39.71 -34.60
N ALA A 278 3.31 -40.72 -33.73
CA ALA A 278 2.86 -40.64 -32.33
C ALA A 278 3.55 -39.51 -31.58
N LEU A 279 4.85 -39.40 -31.81
CA LEU A 279 5.72 -38.49 -31.12
C LEU A 279 5.61 -37.06 -31.70
N MET A 280 5.32 -36.89 -33.00
CA MET A 280 4.91 -35.60 -33.56
C MET A 280 3.58 -35.09 -32.97
N PHE A 281 2.59 -35.96 -32.83
CA PHE A 281 1.32 -35.60 -32.17
C PHE A 281 1.54 -35.19 -30.71
N ALA A 282 2.37 -35.93 -29.96
CA ALA A 282 2.70 -35.60 -28.58
C ALA A 282 3.43 -34.24 -28.46
N VAL A 283 4.37 -33.94 -29.36
CA VAL A 283 5.06 -32.64 -29.41
C VAL A 283 4.09 -31.52 -29.77
N ALA A 284 3.24 -31.70 -30.79
CA ALA A 284 2.24 -30.70 -31.19
C ALA A 284 1.25 -30.40 -30.05
N VAL A 285 0.79 -31.41 -29.32
CA VAL A 285 -0.07 -31.22 -28.14
C VAL A 285 0.67 -30.51 -27.01
N ALA A 286 1.93 -30.86 -26.75
CA ALA A 286 2.74 -30.19 -25.74
C ALA A 286 2.91 -28.69 -26.06
N VAL A 287 3.27 -28.34 -27.29
CA VAL A 287 3.39 -26.95 -27.76
C VAL A 287 2.03 -26.23 -27.74
N ALA A 288 0.95 -26.90 -28.16
CA ALA A 288 -0.41 -26.33 -28.11
C ALA A 288 -0.87 -26.00 -26.69
N ALA A 289 -0.51 -26.83 -25.71
CA ALA A 289 -1.01 -26.72 -24.35
C ALA A 289 -0.30 -25.64 -23.50
N ILE A 290 0.92 -25.23 -23.88
CA ILE A 290 1.75 -24.31 -23.10
C ILE A 290 1.44 -22.85 -23.46
N PRO A 291 0.86 -22.04 -22.55
CA PRO A 291 0.69 -20.60 -22.75
C PRO A 291 1.99 -19.83 -22.49
N GLU A 292 2.89 -19.81 -23.47
CA GLU A 292 4.24 -19.22 -23.37
C GLU A 292 4.22 -17.73 -22.97
N ALA A 293 3.22 -16.98 -23.43
CA ALA A 293 3.12 -15.55 -23.16
C ALA A 293 2.54 -15.21 -21.78
N LEU A 294 2.08 -16.20 -21.00
CA LEU A 294 1.28 -15.97 -19.79
C LEU A 294 2.00 -15.07 -18.75
N SER A 295 3.25 -15.38 -18.43
CA SER A 295 4.04 -14.63 -17.44
C SER A 295 4.27 -13.18 -17.89
N SER A 296 4.58 -12.98 -19.17
CA SER A 296 4.79 -11.66 -19.77
C SER A 296 3.51 -10.83 -19.76
N ILE A 297 2.37 -11.44 -20.10
CA ILE A 297 1.07 -10.78 -20.08
C ILE A 297 0.73 -10.31 -18.68
N VAL A 298 0.87 -11.17 -17.65
CA VAL A 298 0.60 -10.78 -16.26
C VAL A 298 1.44 -9.56 -15.87
N THR A 299 2.73 -9.54 -16.18
CA THR A 299 3.62 -8.40 -15.89
C THR A 299 3.20 -7.12 -16.61
N ILE A 300 2.83 -7.21 -17.89
CA ILE A 300 2.38 -6.06 -18.68
C ILE A 300 1.07 -5.50 -18.12
N VAL A 301 0.10 -6.36 -17.80
CA VAL A 301 -1.20 -5.93 -17.25
C VAL A 301 -1.04 -5.31 -15.86
N LEU A 302 -0.19 -5.88 -15.00
CA LEU A 302 0.18 -5.27 -13.72
C LEU A 302 0.83 -3.89 -13.91
N SER A 303 1.73 -3.75 -14.89
CA SER A 303 2.42 -2.48 -15.19
C SER A 303 1.46 -1.40 -15.69
N VAL A 304 0.48 -1.76 -16.53
CA VAL A 304 -0.59 -0.85 -16.94
C VAL A 304 -1.43 -0.42 -15.74
N GLY A 305 -1.75 -1.37 -14.84
CA GLY A 305 -2.42 -1.11 -13.57
C GLY A 305 -1.67 -0.08 -12.72
N THR A 306 -0.36 -0.27 -12.53
CA THR A 306 0.52 0.66 -11.81
C THR A 306 0.47 2.07 -12.40
N ASN A 307 0.52 2.21 -13.73
CA ASN A 307 0.44 3.52 -14.37
C ASN A 307 -0.93 4.20 -14.13
N LYS A 308 -2.02 3.42 -14.12
CA LYS A 308 -3.36 3.93 -13.80
C LYS A 308 -3.47 4.38 -12.33
N MET A 309 -2.88 3.62 -11.41
CA MET A 309 -2.80 3.98 -9.98
C MET A 309 -1.97 5.24 -9.75
N ALA A 310 -0.84 5.39 -10.44
CA ALA A 310 0.01 6.57 -10.31
C ALA A 310 -0.71 7.87 -10.69
N LYS A 311 -1.61 7.81 -11.69
CA LYS A 311 -2.50 8.93 -12.06
C LYS A 311 -3.57 9.26 -11.01
N GLN A 312 -3.80 8.35 -10.06
CA GLN A 312 -4.69 8.49 -8.91
C GLN A 312 -3.88 8.59 -7.61
N HIS A 313 -2.70 9.21 -7.67
CA HIS A 313 -1.82 9.49 -6.52
C HIS A 313 -1.27 8.25 -5.79
N ALA A 314 -1.41 7.04 -6.35
CA ALA A 314 -0.89 5.80 -5.76
C ALA A 314 0.28 5.24 -6.58
N ILE A 315 1.51 5.48 -6.13
CA ILE A 315 2.73 4.98 -6.78
C ILE A 315 3.06 3.58 -6.27
N ILE A 316 3.08 2.59 -7.16
CA ILE A 316 3.43 1.21 -6.80
C ILE A 316 4.92 0.96 -7.01
N ARG A 317 5.62 0.57 -5.94
CA ARG A 317 7.04 0.18 -5.99
C ARG A 317 7.24 -1.28 -6.35
N LYS A 318 6.32 -2.15 -5.92
CA LYS A 318 6.40 -3.60 -6.13
C LYS A 318 5.20 -4.05 -6.95
N LEU A 319 5.41 -4.38 -8.23
CA LEU A 319 4.33 -4.81 -9.14
C LEU A 319 3.37 -5.87 -8.57
N PRO A 320 3.85 -6.89 -7.81
CA PRO A 320 2.96 -7.88 -7.22
C PRO A 320 1.94 -7.26 -6.22
N ALA A 321 2.23 -6.10 -5.63
CA ALA A 321 1.32 -5.42 -4.70
C ALA A 321 0.01 -4.96 -5.36
N VAL A 322 0.01 -4.71 -6.68
CA VAL A 322 -1.22 -4.40 -7.44
C VAL A 322 -2.27 -5.50 -7.29
N GLU A 323 -1.83 -6.77 -7.30
CA GLU A 323 -2.70 -7.92 -7.16
C GLU A 323 -3.17 -8.12 -5.72
N ALA A 324 -2.27 -7.92 -4.76
CA ALA A 324 -2.59 -7.98 -3.34
C ALA A 324 -3.66 -6.92 -2.98
N LEU A 325 -3.52 -5.68 -3.49
CA LEU A 325 -4.50 -4.60 -3.35
C LEU A 325 -5.92 -5.00 -3.79
N GLY A 326 -6.03 -5.74 -4.91
CA GLY A 326 -7.34 -6.23 -5.38
C GLY A 326 -8.03 -7.22 -4.44
N SER A 327 -7.30 -7.70 -3.43
CA SER A 327 -7.73 -8.74 -2.50
C SER A 327 -7.77 -8.26 -1.06
N THR A 328 -7.44 -6.98 -0.84
CA THR A 328 -7.43 -6.36 0.47
C THR A 328 -8.77 -6.59 1.15
N SER A 329 -8.70 -7.12 2.36
CA SER A 329 -9.86 -7.41 3.21
C SER A 329 -9.82 -6.61 4.50
N VAL A 330 -8.64 -6.17 4.91
CA VAL A 330 -8.44 -5.32 6.07
C VAL A 330 -7.52 -4.17 5.69
N ILE A 331 -7.92 -2.94 5.99
CA ILE A 331 -7.06 -1.75 5.88
C ILE A 331 -6.79 -1.25 7.30
N CYS A 332 -5.56 -1.39 7.76
CA CYS A 332 -5.04 -0.78 8.96
C CYS A 332 -4.53 0.61 8.58
N THR A 333 -5.20 1.66 9.03
CA THR A 333 -4.85 3.04 8.70
C THR A 333 -4.40 3.81 9.93
N ASP A 334 -3.39 4.64 9.76
CA ASP A 334 -3.09 5.68 10.74
C ASP A 334 -4.18 6.76 10.70
N LYS A 335 -4.30 7.51 11.79
CA LYS A 335 -5.29 8.59 11.93
C LYS A 335 -4.71 9.89 11.36
N THR A 336 -3.61 10.37 11.96
CA THR A 336 -3.06 11.70 11.69
C THR A 336 -2.56 11.79 10.25
N GLY A 337 -2.94 12.84 9.53
CA GLY A 337 -2.53 13.10 8.14
C GLY A 337 -3.19 12.20 7.09
N THR A 338 -3.65 11.01 7.46
CA THR A 338 -4.29 10.04 6.55
C THR A 338 -5.81 10.16 6.52
N LEU A 339 -6.44 10.04 7.70
CA LEU A 339 -7.89 10.19 7.87
C LEU A 339 -8.24 11.65 8.17
N THR A 340 -7.36 12.34 8.89
CA THR A 340 -7.50 13.74 9.28
C THR A 340 -6.65 14.65 8.40
N GLN A 341 -6.88 15.95 8.52
CA GLN A 341 -6.18 16.97 7.74
C GLN A 341 -4.78 17.28 8.28
N ASN A 342 -4.44 16.77 9.46
CA ASN A 342 -3.27 17.18 10.25
C ASN A 342 -3.24 18.71 10.45
N LYS A 343 -4.42 19.28 10.70
CA LYS A 343 -4.61 20.73 10.87
C LYS A 343 -5.60 20.98 11.99
N MET A 344 -5.09 21.43 13.12
CA MET A 344 -5.92 21.79 14.26
C MET A 344 -6.88 22.92 13.87
N THR A 345 -8.18 22.72 14.16
CA THR A 345 -9.24 23.64 13.75
C THR A 345 -10.22 23.83 14.90
N VAL A 346 -10.54 25.08 15.23
CA VAL A 346 -11.63 25.39 16.17
C VAL A 346 -12.95 25.04 15.50
N VAL A 347 -13.69 24.10 16.09
CA VAL A 347 -14.95 23.58 15.56
C VAL A 347 -16.15 23.98 16.42
N ASP A 348 -15.92 24.33 17.68
CA ASP A 348 -16.98 24.73 18.60
C ASP A 348 -16.47 25.71 19.68
N TYR A 349 -17.38 26.34 20.40
CA TYR A 349 -17.07 27.28 21.48
C TYR A 349 -18.22 27.34 22.48
N PHE A 350 -17.91 27.74 23.72
CA PHE A 350 -18.91 27.91 24.77
C PHE A 350 -18.81 29.30 25.38
N LEU A 351 -19.96 29.97 25.45
CA LEU A 351 -20.18 31.20 26.19
C LEU A 351 -21.33 30.97 27.19
N PRO A 352 -21.21 31.46 28.44
CA PRO A 352 -22.20 31.21 29.48
C PRO A 352 -23.55 31.89 29.22
N GLU A 353 -23.61 32.99 28.47
CA GLU A 353 -24.85 33.60 28.02
C GLU A 353 -24.69 34.05 26.57
N GLY A 354 -25.55 33.54 25.67
CA GLY A 354 -25.47 33.81 24.23
C GLY A 354 -26.04 32.67 23.40
N ASP A 355 -26.52 32.99 22.20
CA ASP A 355 -26.93 31.98 21.22
C ASP A 355 -25.69 31.25 20.67
N ARG A 356 -25.81 29.97 20.27
CA ARG A 356 -24.67 29.18 19.73
C ARG A 356 -24.11 29.73 18.41
N ASP A 357 -24.75 30.76 17.84
CA ASP A 357 -24.43 31.37 16.54
C ASP A 357 -23.80 32.78 16.63
N GLN A 358 -23.28 33.22 17.78
CA GLN A 358 -22.63 34.54 17.94
C GLN A 358 -21.56 34.82 16.86
N PHE A 359 -20.69 33.85 16.57
CA PHE A 359 -19.66 34.01 15.53
C PHE A 359 -20.16 33.76 14.09
N ASN A 360 -21.46 33.57 13.87
CA ASN A 360 -22.06 33.50 12.53
C ASN A 360 -22.67 34.85 12.10
N GLN A 361 -22.75 35.81 13.02
CA GLN A 361 -23.16 37.20 12.78
C GLN A 361 -21.97 38.05 12.32
N ALA A 362 -22.25 39.27 11.83
CA ALA A 362 -21.21 40.23 11.47
C ALA A 362 -20.36 40.61 12.72
N PRO A 363 -19.04 40.83 12.59
CA PRO A 363 -18.16 41.14 13.74
C PRO A 363 -18.60 42.31 14.62
N GLU A 364 -19.35 43.25 14.05
CA GLU A 364 -19.92 44.41 14.74
C GLU A 364 -21.04 44.03 15.71
N GLU A 365 -21.74 42.92 15.45
CA GLU A 365 -22.92 42.45 16.20
C GLU A 365 -22.56 41.47 17.32
N TRP A 366 -21.30 41.02 17.39
CA TRP A 366 -20.84 40.10 18.43
C TRP A 366 -21.07 40.66 19.83
N SER A 367 -21.51 39.79 20.74
CA SER A 367 -21.58 40.10 22.16
C SER A 367 -20.20 40.45 22.74
N GLU A 368 -20.18 41.14 23.87
CA GLU A 368 -18.91 41.50 24.54
C GLU A 368 -18.11 40.25 24.94
N GLU A 369 -18.77 39.16 25.32
CA GLU A 369 -18.15 37.88 25.63
C GLU A 369 -17.46 37.26 24.40
N ALA A 370 -18.16 37.24 23.26
CA ALA A 370 -17.61 36.72 22.01
C ALA A 370 -16.41 37.54 21.54
N ARG A 371 -16.52 38.88 21.59
CA ARG A 371 -15.43 39.80 21.24
C ARG A 371 -14.23 39.62 22.18
N ARG A 372 -14.48 39.51 23.49
CA ARG A 372 -13.42 39.30 24.49
C ARG A 372 -12.74 37.94 24.31
N LEU A 373 -13.50 36.88 24.08
CA LEU A 373 -12.96 35.54 23.82
C LEU A 373 -12.01 35.56 22.61
N LEU A 374 -12.44 36.17 21.51
CA LEU A 374 -11.62 36.23 20.29
C LEU A 374 -10.37 37.10 20.49
N HIS A 375 -10.49 38.24 21.17
CA HIS A 375 -9.34 39.07 21.52
C HIS A 375 -8.32 38.27 22.35
N ILE A 376 -8.75 37.54 23.37
CA ILE A 376 -7.83 36.72 24.19
C ILE A 376 -7.17 35.65 23.32
N ALA A 377 -7.95 34.95 22.48
CA ALA A 377 -7.45 33.88 21.62
C ALA A 377 -6.40 34.35 20.59
N VAL A 378 -6.51 35.59 20.09
CA VAL A 378 -5.62 36.19 19.09
C VAL A 378 -4.40 36.88 19.70
N LEU A 379 -4.57 37.58 20.81
CA LEU A 379 -3.53 38.41 21.44
C LEU A 379 -2.59 37.58 22.32
N CYS A 380 -3.15 36.65 23.10
CA CYS A 380 -2.40 35.72 23.92
C CYS A 380 -1.94 34.52 23.08
N ASN A 381 -1.14 34.76 22.04
CA ASN A 381 -0.81 33.78 21.00
C ASN A 381 0.48 34.18 20.27
N ASP A 382 1.40 33.23 20.05
CA ASP A 382 2.73 33.48 19.46
C ASP A 382 2.82 33.06 17.98
N SER A 383 1.77 32.42 17.47
CA SER A 383 1.72 31.89 16.12
C SER A 383 1.38 32.96 15.08
N ASN A 384 1.67 32.66 13.81
CA ASN A 384 1.52 33.57 12.69
C ASN A 384 1.15 32.82 11.40
N ILE A 385 0.41 33.47 10.50
CA ILE A 385 0.14 32.99 9.15
C ILE A 385 0.84 33.95 8.18
N ASN A 386 1.82 33.45 7.43
CA ASN A 386 2.59 34.28 6.50
C ASN A 386 1.74 34.69 5.28
N GLU A 387 2.28 35.57 4.42
CA GLU A 387 1.56 36.05 3.22
C GLU A 387 1.24 34.93 2.21
N ASP A 388 2.01 33.84 2.21
CA ASP A 388 1.76 32.65 1.39
C ASP A 388 0.70 31.71 1.99
N GLY A 389 0.11 32.05 3.14
CA GLY A 389 -0.86 31.23 3.86
C GLY A 389 -0.25 30.07 4.65
N LYS A 390 1.08 30.04 4.81
CA LYS A 390 1.79 29.05 5.62
C LYS A 390 1.67 29.39 7.09
N GLU A 391 1.20 28.39 7.84
CA GLU A 391 1.03 28.43 9.29
C GLU A 391 2.38 28.22 9.99
N LEU A 392 2.73 29.10 10.91
CA LEU A 392 3.98 29.10 11.67
C LEU A 392 3.67 29.19 13.17
N GLY A 393 4.16 28.24 13.95
CA GLY A 393 3.94 28.18 15.39
C GLY A 393 3.26 26.88 15.82
N ASP A 394 2.73 26.87 17.04
CA ASP A 394 2.02 25.72 17.60
C ASP A 394 0.66 25.53 16.88
N PRO A 395 0.29 24.30 16.45
CA PRO A 395 -0.97 24.07 15.74
C PRO A 395 -2.21 24.51 16.52
N THR A 396 -2.22 24.38 17.85
CA THR A 396 -3.33 24.81 18.72
C THR A 396 -3.50 26.32 18.63
N GLU A 397 -2.40 27.07 18.69
CA GLU A 397 -2.42 28.52 18.57
C GLU A 397 -2.75 29.01 17.16
N VAL A 398 -2.20 28.37 16.13
CA VAL A 398 -2.53 28.64 14.73
C VAL A 398 -4.04 28.49 14.52
N ALA A 399 -4.67 27.46 15.08
CA ALA A 399 -6.10 27.24 14.98
C ALA A 399 -6.93 28.43 15.50
N LEU A 400 -6.45 29.12 16.54
CA LEU A 400 -7.13 30.28 17.14
C LEU A 400 -7.09 31.52 16.24
N ILE A 401 -5.94 31.82 15.63
CA ILE A 401 -5.84 32.94 14.69
C ILE A 401 -6.53 32.63 13.36
N ALA A 402 -6.49 31.37 12.92
CA ALA A 402 -7.26 30.89 11.77
C ALA A 402 -8.77 30.99 12.02
N PHE A 403 -9.22 30.72 13.25
CA PHE A 403 -10.61 30.90 13.66
C PHE A 403 -11.04 32.37 13.52
N SER A 404 -10.25 33.33 14.01
CA SER A 404 -10.51 34.77 13.80
C SER A 404 -10.70 35.11 12.32
N ASN A 405 -9.77 34.68 11.47
CA ASN A 405 -9.83 34.94 10.03
C ASN A 405 -11.06 34.30 9.38
N SER A 406 -11.42 33.08 9.79
CA SER A 406 -12.61 32.38 9.30
C SER A 406 -13.92 33.11 9.62
N LYS A 407 -13.91 33.97 10.64
CA LYS A 407 -15.03 34.79 11.08
C LYS A 407 -14.97 36.22 10.55
N ASN A 408 -14.26 36.44 9.44
CA ASN A 408 -14.09 37.74 8.77
C ASN A 408 -13.45 38.83 9.65
N LYS A 409 -12.67 38.44 10.67
CA LYS A 409 -11.88 39.38 11.47
C LYS A 409 -10.40 39.04 11.38
N ASP A 410 -9.64 39.85 10.67
CA ASP A 410 -8.20 39.63 10.51
C ASP A 410 -7.50 39.73 11.87
N TYR A 411 -6.82 38.65 12.27
CA TYR A 411 -6.08 38.60 13.51
C TYR A 411 -4.96 39.66 13.57
N LYS A 412 -4.38 40.07 12.43
CA LYS A 412 -3.37 41.13 12.36
C LYS A 412 -3.94 42.47 12.77
N GLU A 413 -5.15 42.79 12.31
CA GLU A 413 -5.86 44.02 12.68
C GLU A 413 -6.08 44.10 14.19
N ILE A 414 -6.40 42.98 14.85
CA ILE A 414 -6.56 42.93 16.31
C ILE A 414 -5.21 43.16 17.01
N ARG A 415 -4.13 42.49 16.55
CA ARG A 415 -2.79 42.64 17.13
C ARG A 415 -2.23 44.05 16.97
N ASP A 416 -2.46 44.68 15.83
CA ASP A 416 -2.00 46.04 15.55
C ASP A 416 -2.74 47.08 16.41
N ASN A 417 -4.04 46.87 16.68
CA ASN A 417 -4.84 47.74 17.53
C ASN A 417 -4.54 47.57 19.03
N PHE A 418 -4.08 46.39 19.46
CA PHE A 418 -3.82 46.07 20.87
C PHE A 418 -2.41 45.48 21.04
N PRO A 419 -1.35 46.29 20.96
CA PRO A 419 0.03 45.81 21.05
C PRO A 419 0.30 45.11 22.39
N ARG A 420 1.14 44.06 22.35
CA ARG A 420 1.59 43.32 23.54
C ARG A 420 2.63 44.14 24.30
N GLU A 421 2.41 44.37 25.58
CA GLU A 421 3.30 45.16 26.45
C GLU A 421 4.21 44.30 27.32
N ALA A 422 3.71 43.14 27.79
CA ALA A 422 4.46 42.18 28.59
C ALA A 422 3.85 40.78 28.45
N GLU A 423 4.58 39.74 28.85
CA GLU A 423 4.13 38.35 28.72
C GLU A 423 4.67 37.42 29.80
N LEU A 424 3.89 36.38 30.05
CA LEU A 424 4.31 35.13 30.67
C LEU A 424 4.10 34.03 29.61
N PRO A 425 5.18 33.56 28.95
CA PRO A 425 5.09 32.58 27.88
C PRO A 425 4.58 31.25 28.41
N PHE A 426 3.97 30.42 27.55
CA PHE A 426 3.40 29.15 27.97
C PHE A 426 4.42 28.30 28.75
N ASP A 427 3.99 27.78 29.90
CA ASP A 427 4.78 26.86 30.71
C ASP A 427 3.96 25.60 31.00
N SER A 428 4.60 24.44 30.85
CA SER A 428 3.94 23.14 30.90
C SER A 428 3.55 22.70 32.32
N ASP A 429 4.25 23.20 33.34
CA ASP A 429 3.92 22.90 34.74
C ASP A 429 2.67 23.67 35.15
N ARG A 430 2.55 24.94 34.73
CA ARG A 430 1.35 25.76 35.00
C ARG A 430 0.20 25.56 34.00
N LYS A 431 0.49 25.13 32.77
CA LYS A 431 -0.47 24.95 31.64
C LYS A 431 -1.24 26.22 31.23
N LEU A 432 -0.64 27.38 31.41
CA LEU A 432 -1.25 28.69 31.13
C LEU A 432 -0.30 29.51 30.25
N MET A 433 -0.84 30.54 29.60
CA MET A 433 -0.12 31.62 28.94
C MET A 433 -0.83 32.94 29.24
N THR A 434 -0.08 34.01 29.51
CA THR A 434 -0.65 35.31 29.85
C THR A 434 0.08 36.43 29.14
N THR A 435 -0.65 37.44 28.69
CA THR A 435 -0.10 38.62 28.01
C THR A 435 -0.79 39.90 28.52
N LEU A 436 -0.07 41.03 28.49
CA LEU A 436 -0.56 42.33 28.95
C LEU A 436 -0.81 43.27 27.77
N HIS A 437 -1.99 43.88 27.74
CA HIS A 437 -2.43 44.77 26.66
C HIS A 437 -3.23 45.96 27.22
N THR A 438 -3.26 47.08 26.48
CA THR A 438 -4.13 48.22 26.77
C THR A 438 -5.37 48.23 25.88
N PHE A 439 -6.56 48.14 26.48
CA PHE A 439 -7.85 48.24 25.79
C PHE A 439 -8.54 49.56 26.16
N ASN A 440 -8.79 50.45 25.20
CA ASN A 440 -9.48 51.73 25.41
C ASN A 440 -8.92 52.57 26.58
N GLY A 441 -7.59 52.53 26.78
CA GLY A 441 -6.90 53.26 27.86
C GLY A 441 -6.86 52.55 29.22
N GLN A 442 -7.39 51.32 29.33
CA GLN A 442 -7.34 50.47 30.51
C GLN A 442 -6.44 49.25 30.25
N LYS A 443 -5.43 49.02 31.10
CA LYS A 443 -4.62 47.80 31.02
C LYS A 443 -5.40 46.56 31.48
N ALA A 444 -5.24 45.47 30.75
CA ALA A 444 -5.74 44.17 31.13
C ALA A 444 -4.70 43.09 30.82
N MET A 445 -4.50 42.19 31.78
CA MET A 445 -3.84 40.91 31.52
C MET A 445 -4.89 39.93 30.99
N ILE A 446 -4.53 39.20 29.95
CA ILE A 446 -5.36 38.20 29.30
C ILE A 446 -4.65 36.85 29.38
N THR A 447 -5.40 35.81 29.71
CA THR A 447 -4.86 34.49 30.01
C THR A 447 -5.64 33.43 29.26
N LYS A 448 -4.91 32.49 28.65
CA LYS A 448 -5.48 31.24 28.12
C LYS A 448 -4.82 30.04 28.78
N GLY A 449 -5.53 28.92 28.84
CA GLY A 449 -4.94 27.66 29.27
C GLY A 449 -5.93 26.53 29.44
N GLY A 450 -5.48 25.46 30.09
CA GLY A 450 -6.30 24.28 30.36
C GLY A 450 -7.49 24.60 31.28
N PRO A 451 -8.71 24.10 30.99
CA PRO A 451 -9.87 24.27 31.87
C PRO A 451 -9.64 23.76 33.30
N ASP A 452 -8.88 22.67 33.45
CA ASP A 452 -8.52 22.04 34.73
C ASP A 452 -7.76 22.97 35.68
N VAL A 453 -6.99 23.91 35.14
CA VAL A 453 -6.22 24.88 35.92
C VAL A 453 -6.94 26.22 35.98
N LEU A 454 -7.38 26.76 34.84
CA LEU A 454 -7.84 28.14 34.75
C LEU A 454 -9.13 28.38 35.55
N PHE A 455 -10.02 27.39 35.65
CA PHE A 455 -11.24 27.50 36.44
C PHE A 455 -10.96 27.77 37.92
N GLY A 456 -9.91 27.17 38.49
CA GLY A 456 -9.52 27.37 39.88
C GLY A 456 -8.93 28.76 40.18
N LEU A 457 -8.55 29.52 39.14
CA LEU A 457 -7.92 30.84 39.24
C LEU A 457 -8.92 31.99 39.03
N CYS A 458 -10.15 31.69 38.63
CA CYS A 458 -11.18 32.67 38.33
C CYS A 458 -12.08 32.91 39.54
N SER A 459 -12.23 34.18 39.93
CA SER A 459 -13.17 34.60 41.00
C SER A 459 -14.43 35.27 40.45
N HIS A 460 -14.40 35.68 39.17
CA HIS A 460 -15.49 36.34 38.48
C HIS A 460 -15.72 35.70 37.11
N VAL A 461 -16.85 36.01 36.49
CA VAL A 461 -17.23 35.58 35.14
C VAL A 461 -17.89 36.74 34.41
N LEU A 462 -17.66 36.82 33.10
CA LEU A 462 -18.28 37.82 32.23
C LEU A 462 -19.65 37.31 31.75
N LEU A 463 -20.74 37.92 32.22
CA LEU A 463 -22.12 37.61 31.83
C LEU A 463 -22.85 38.88 31.35
N SER A 464 -23.46 38.82 30.17
CA SER A 464 -24.21 39.92 29.56
C SER A 464 -23.46 41.28 29.60
N GLY A 465 -22.15 41.25 29.30
CA GLY A 465 -21.24 42.39 29.30
C GLY A 465 -20.82 42.89 30.68
N LYS A 466 -21.14 42.17 31.77
CA LYS A 466 -20.82 42.56 33.15
C LYS A 466 -20.01 41.51 33.88
N GLU A 467 -19.03 41.96 34.65
CA GLU A 467 -18.28 41.11 35.57
C GLU A 467 -19.14 40.81 36.80
N VAL A 468 -19.44 39.54 37.03
CA VAL A 468 -20.18 39.06 38.21
C VAL A 468 -19.34 38.04 38.97
N SER A 469 -19.54 37.95 40.28
CA SER A 469 -18.82 36.96 41.10
C SER A 469 -19.18 35.54 40.66
N MET A 470 -18.18 34.66 40.60
CA MET A 470 -18.35 33.26 40.19
C MET A 470 -19.22 32.52 41.22
N THR A 471 -20.39 32.03 40.81
CA THR A 471 -21.22 31.15 41.65
C THR A 471 -20.97 29.68 41.29
N PRO A 472 -21.22 28.74 42.23
CA PRO A 472 -21.12 27.31 41.93
C PRO A 472 -21.98 26.88 40.74
N GLU A 473 -23.19 27.43 40.58
CA GLU A 473 -24.06 27.06 39.45
C GLU A 473 -23.48 27.50 38.10
N VAL A 474 -22.88 28.70 38.02
CA VAL A 474 -22.27 29.17 36.77
C VAL A 474 -21.01 28.37 36.44
N LEU A 475 -20.18 28.09 37.45
CA LEU A 475 -18.98 27.28 37.27
C LEU A 475 -19.32 25.86 36.79
N GLU A 476 -20.39 25.27 37.31
CA GLU A 476 -20.86 23.94 36.90
C GLU A 476 -21.23 23.89 35.41
N ARG A 477 -21.81 24.96 34.86
CA ARG A 477 -22.09 25.06 33.41
C ARG A 477 -20.82 25.02 32.55
N PHE A 478 -19.71 25.58 33.02
CA PHE A 478 -18.42 25.48 32.32
C PHE A 478 -17.84 24.06 32.40
N PHE A 479 -18.01 23.37 33.53
CA PHE A 479 -17.64 21.96 33.64
C PHE A 479 -18.48 21.08 32.71
N GLU A 480 -19.79 21.29 32.65
CA GLU A 480 -20.69 20.57 31.72
C GLU A 480 -20.30 20.79 30.26
N ALA A 481 -20.02 22.04 29.86
CA ALA A 481 -19.57 22.34 28.50
C ALA A 481 -18.21 21.71 28.17
N ASN A 482 -17.27 21.74 29.12
CA ASN A 482 -15.98 21.07 28.97
C ASN A 482 -16.14 19.54 28.82
N GLU A 483 -17.07 18.93 29.56
CA GLU A 483 -17.36 17.50 29.47
C GLU A 483 -18.06 17.16 28.14
N GLU A 484 -19.01 17.97 27.67
CA GLU A 484 -19.66 17.84 26.35
C GLU A 484 -18.61 17.87 25.24
N PHE A 485 -17.68 18.82 25.28
CA PHE A 485 -16.59 18.94 24.31
C PHE A 485 -15.61 17.76 24.39
N SER A 486 -15.23 17.36 25.60
CA SER A 486 -14.34 16.23 25.84
C SER A 486 -14.96 14.91 25.35
N SER A 487 -16.27 14.73 25.49
CA SER A 487 -17.00 13.54 25.00
C SER A 487 -16.97 13.40 23.48
N ARG A 488 -16.88 14.53 22.76
CA ARG A 488 -16.66 14.61 21.30
C ARG A 488 -15.17 14.66 20.92
N ALA A 489 -14.29 14.39 21.89
CA ALA A 489 -12.84 14.39 21.72
C ALA A 489 -12.21 15.70 21.27
N LEU A 490 -12.88 16.82 21.57
CA LEU A 490 -12.37 18.14 21.27
C LEU A 490 -11.35 18.53 22.34
N ARG A 491 -10.21 19.07 21.92
CA ARG A 491 -9.25 19.76 22.79
C ARG A 491 -9.87 21.09 23.20
N VAL A 492 -10.00 21.33 24.51
CA VAL A 492 -10.64 22.54 25.05
C VAL A 492 -9.60 23.49 25.62
N LEU A 493 -9.75 24.78 25.33
CA LEU A 493 -9.03 25.87 26.00
C LEU A 493 -10.02 26.82 26.67
N ALA A 494 -9.66 27.28 27.85
CA ALA A 494 -10.40 28.29 28.59
C ALA A 494 -9.72 29.66 28.48
N TYR A 495 -10.53 30.72 28.53
CA TYR A 495 -10.10 32.10 28.36
C TYR A 495 -10.56 32.98 29.51
N ALA A 496 -9.64 33.76 30.06
CA ALA A 496 -9.91 34.68 31.16
C ALA A 496 -9.14 35.99 31.00
N TYR A 497 -9.54 37.03 31.72
CA TYR A 497 -8.81 38.29 31.78
C TYR A 497 -8.90 38.92 33.17
N LYS A 498 -8.07 39.92 33.43
CA LYS A 498 -8.13 40.74 34.63
C LYS A 498 -7.68 42.15 34.31
N THR A 499 -8.49 43.13 34.67
CA THR A 499 -8.09 44.54 34.56
C THR A 499 -7.05 44.86 35.62
N VAL A 500 -5.98 45.55 35.23
CA VAL A 500 -4.90 45.95 36.13
C VAL A 500 -4.73 47.47 36.11
N PRO A 501 -4.16 48.08 37.16
CA PRO A 501 -3.82 49.50 37.13
C PRO A 501 -2.87 49.82 35.97
N ASN A 502 -3.02 50.98 35.34
CA ASN A 502 -2.17 51.40 34.22
C ASN A 502 -0.68 51.57 34.60
N THR A 503 -0.35 51.55 35.89
CA THR A 503 1.02 51.57 36.41
C THR A 503 1.75 50.24 36.26
N VAL A 504 1.04 49.14 36.01
CA VAL A 504 1.63 47.81 35.83
C VAL A 504 2.33 47.75 34.47
N THR A 505 3.61 47.35 34.47
CA THR A 505 4.45 47.24 33.25
C THR A 505 4.96 45.82 33.00
N GLU A 506 4.86 44.95 34.00
CA GLU A 506 5.29 43.55 33.94
C GLU A 506 4.19 42.67 34.51
N VAL A 507 4.19 41.38 34.13
CA VAL A 507 3.26 40.37 34.65
C VAL A 507 4.06 39.26 35.32
N GLY A 508 3.73 38.92 36.56
CA GLY A 508 4.33 37.84 37.33
C GLY A 508 3.36 36.70 37.61
N LEU A 509 3.88 35.56 38.09
CA LEU A 509 3.06 34.38 38.41
C LEU A 509 2.00 34.66 39.49
N GLU A 510 2.28 35.58 40.41
CA GLU A 510 1.35 35.97 41.47
C GLU A 510 0.13 36.75 40.93
N ASP A 511 0.23 37.33 39.72
CA ASP A 511 -0.84 38.13 39.12
C ASP A 511 -1.95 37.27 38.51
N GLU A 512 -1.68 36.00 38.20
CA GLU A 512 -2.59 35.00 37.59
C GLU A 512 -3.65 34.46 38.58
N GLN A 513 -4.16 35.33 39.46
CA GLN A 513 -5.16 35.04 40.48
C GLN A 513 -6.31 36.04 40.40
N ASN A 514 -7.51 35.61 40.81
CA ASN A 514 -8.74 36.42 40.78
C ASN A 514 -9.10 36.90 39.37
N LEU A 515 -9.04 36.00 38.39
CA LEU A 515 -9.36 36.28 37.00
C LEU A 515 -10.89 36.31 36.75
N VAL A 516 -11.27 36.93 35.63
CA VAL A 516 -12.63 36.94 35.08
C VAL A 516 -12.71 35.92 33.95
N LEU A 517 -13.44 34.83 34.15
CA LEU A 517 -13.65 33.80 33.13
C LEU A 517 -14.58 34.30 32.03
N VAL A 518 -14.25 34.00 30.77
CA VAL A 518 -15.01 34.47 29.59
C VAL A 518 -15.73 33.33 28.90
N GLY A 519 -15.00 32.29 28.51
CA GLY A 519 -15.55 31.24 27.64
C GLY A 519 -14.54 30.14 27.34
N LEU A 520 -14.97 29.18 26.53
CA LEU A 520 -14.18 28.04 26.06
C LEU A 520 -14.15 28.00 24.53
N THR A 521 -13.07 27.49 23.96
CA THR A 521 -13.06 27.02 22.57
C THR A 521 -12.75 25.54 22.54
N ALA A 522 -13.33 24.84 21.58
CA ALA A 522 -13.12 23.42 21.35
C ALA A 522 -12.57 23.22 19.94
N MET A 523 -11.45 22.51 19.84
CA MET A 523 -10.75 22.29 18.60
C MET A 523 -10.37 20.82 18.40
N ILE A 524 -10.25 20.42 17.15
CA ILE A 524 -9.86 19.07 16.76
C ILE A 524 -9.05 19.13 15.47
N ASP A 525 -8.27 18.09 15.20
CA ASP A 525 -7.77 17.82 13.85
C ASP A 525 -8.90 17.11 13.07
N PRO A 526 -9.64 17.82 12.19
CA PRO A 526 -10.87 17.30 11.62
C PRO A 526 -10.58 16.21 10.58
N PRO A 527 -11.47 15.21 10.43
CA PRO A 527 -11.43 14.29 9.31
C PRO A 527 -11.48 15.02 7.96
N ARG A 528 -10.94 14.39 6.92
CA ARG A 528 -11.12 14.86 5.54
C ARG A 528 -12.55 14.52 5.08
N GLU A 529 -13.25 15.46 4.44
CA GLU A 529 -14.64 15.25 3.97
C GLU A 529 -14.77 14.02 3.03
N ALA A 530 -13.77 13.78 2.19
CA ALA A 530 -13.78 12.63 1.28
C ALA A 530 -13.62 11.27 1.98
N VAL A 531 -13.17 11.23 3.24
CA VAL A 531 -12.95 9.99 4.00
C VAL A 531 -14.27 9.31 4.33
N TYR A 532 -15.33 10.06 4.67
CA TYR A 532 -16.64 9.50 4.98
C TYR A 532 -17.16 8.60 3.83
N GLY A 533 -17.08 9.11 2.59
CA GLY A 533 -17.46 8.34 1.40
C GLY A 533 -16.57 7.13 1.15
N ALA A 534 -15.25 7.27 1.34
CA ALA A 534 -14.29 6.19 1.13
C ALA A 534 -14.43 5.05 2.16
N ILE A 535 -14.75 5.35 3.42
CA ILE A 535 -15.05 4.36 4.46
C ILE A 535 -16.32 3.59 4.09
N ALA A 536 -17.39 4.29 3.71
CA ALA A 536 -18.64 3.66 3.28
C ALA A 536 -18.44 2.75 2.04
N GLU A 537 -17.67 3.20 1.05
CA GLU A 537 -17.34 2.40 -0.13
C GLU A 537 -16.52 1.15 0.25
N SER A 538 -15.54 1.30 1.14
CA SER A 538 -14.73 0.18 1.65
C SER A 538 -15.59 -0.87 2.34
N GLN A 539 -16.50 -0.45 3.21
CA GLN A 539 -17.45 -1.34 3.89
C GLN A 539 -18.39 -2.04 2.90
N LYS A 540 -18.93 -1.31 1.92
CA LYS A 540 -19.76 -1.88 0.84
C LYS A 540 -19.00 -2.91 0.02
N ALA A 541 -17.71 -2.69 -0.20
CA ALA A 541 -16.80 -3.62 -0.86
C ALA A 541 -16.37 -4.80 0.03
N GLY A 542 -16.88 -4.91 1.26
CA GLY A 542 -16.59 -5.96 2.24
C GLY A 542 -15.20 -5.87 2.86
N ILE A 543 -14.60 -4.68 2.86
CA ILE A 543 -13.27 -4.40 3.41
C ILE A 543 -13.47 -3.80 4.81
N ARG A 544 -12.79 -4.36 5.81
CA ARG A 544 -12.78 -3.84 7.18
C ARG A 544 -11.71 -2.76 7.30
N THR A 545 -12.06 -1.57 7.73
CA THR A 545 -11.09 -0.51 8.04
C THR A 545 -10.88 -0.45 9.55
N ILE A 546 -9.63 -0.31 9.98
CA ILE A 546 -9.22 -0.30 11.38
C ILE A 546 -8.31 0.89 11.59
N MET A 547 -8.56 1.66 12.65
CA MET A 547 -7.71 2.78 13.03
C MET A 547 -6.62 2.29 13.99
N ILE A 548 -5.37 2.68 13.71
CA ILE A 548 -4.22 2.44 14.58
C ILE A 548 -3.56 3.78 14.83
N THR A 549 -3.48 4.24 16.08
CA THR A 549 -3.01 5.60 16.38
C THR A 549 -2.26 5.71 17.69
N GLY A 550 -1.40 6.73 17.81
CA GLY A 550 -0.76 7.13 19.07
C GLY A 550 -1.69 7.90 20.01
N ASP A 551 -2.82 8.41 19.51
CA ASP A 551 -3.80 9.20 20.27
C ASP A 551 -4.38 8.46 21.49
N HIS A 552 -4.98 9.23 22.39
CA HIS A 552 -5.80 8.70 23.47
C HIS A 552 -6.99 7.87 22.96
N LYS A 553 -7.32 6.83 23.73
CA LYS A 553 -8.42 5.88 23.44
C LYS A 553 -9.76 6.57 23.17
N THR A 554 -10.14 7.54 24.03
CA THR A 554 -11.41 8.28 23.93
C THR A 554 -11.47 9.09 22.64
N THR A 555 -10.39 9.79 22.29
CA THR A 555 -10.29 10.58 21.07
C THR A 555 -10.37 9.74 19.82
N ALA A 556 -9.57 8.68 19.76
CA ALA A 556 -9.56 7.76 18.64
C ALA A 556 -10.94 7.07 18.44
N GLN A 557 -11.62 6.74 19.54
CA GLN A 557 -12.95 6.14 19.51
C GLN A 557 -14.02 7.12 18.98
N ALA A 558 -13.99 8.38 19.42
CA ALA A 558 -14.92 9.40 18.94
C ALA A 558 -14.76 9.65 17.44
N ILE A 559 -13.52 9.83 16.97
CA ILE A 559 -13.21 10.02 15.53
C ILE A 559 -13.61 8.77 14.74
N GLY A 560 -13.31 7.57 15.25
CA GLY A 560 -13.67 6.31 14.60
C GLY A 560 -15.18 6.15 14.39
N ARG A 561 -16.00 6.60 15.35
CA ARG A 561 -17.46 6.61 15.22
C ARG A 561 -17.96 7.68 14.26
N ASP A 562 -17.41 8.89 14.34
CA ASP A 562 -17.81 10.02 13.49
C ASP A 562 -17.67 9.70 12.00
N ILE A 563 -16.51 9.16 11.58
CA ILE A 563 -16.26 8.82 10.18
C ILE A 563 -16.93 7.51 9.73
N GLY A 564 -17.69 6.85 10.62
CA GLY A 564 -18.35 5.57 10.37
C GLY A 564 -17.41 4.36 10.28
N LEU A 565 -16.15 4.48 10.74
CA LEU A 565 -15.18 3.38 10.77
C LEU A 565 -15.54 2.36 11.85
N MET A 566 -16.06 2.82 12.98
CA MET A 566 -16.38 2.02 14.16
C MET A 566 -17.88 2.09 14.46
N THR A 567 -18.48 0.94 14.72
CA THR A 567 -19.89 0.84 15.17
C THR A 567 -19.99 0.92 16.70
N GLU A 568 -21.20 1.15 17.22
CA GLU A 568 -21.43 1.20 18.68
C GLU A 568 -21.12 -0.10 19.42
N ASN A 569 -21.15 -1.24 18.73
CA ASN A 569 -20.88 -2.56 19.32
C ASN A 569 -19.40 -2.94 19.31
N GLU A 570 -18.56 -2.18 18.60
CA GLU A 570 -17.12 -2.42 18.54
C GLU A 570 -16.42 -1.78 19.74
N ILE A 571 -15.22 -2.27 20.04
CA ILE A 571 -14.41 -1.79 21.15
C ILE A 571 -13.15 -1.09 20.64
N ALA A 572 -12.66 -0.13 21.44
CA ALA A 572 -11.33 0.43 21.32
C ALA A 572 -10.40 -0.24 22.34
N VAL A 573 -9.13 -0.46 21.97
CA VAL A 573 -8.12 -1.12 22.81
C VAL A 573 -6.84 -0.28 22.85
N THR A 574 -6.21 -0.15 24.01
CA THR A 574 -4.90 0.52 24.13
C THR A 574 -3.73 -0.42 23.85
N GLY A 575 -2.54 0.11 23.57
CA GLY A 575 -1.32 -0.70 23.45
C GLY A 575 -1.08 -1.59 24.68
N GLN A 576 -1.23 -1.04 25.89
CA GLN A 576 -1.07 -1.80 27.14
C GLN A 576 -2.12 -2.92 27.30
N GLU A 577 -3.38 -2.63 26.96
CA GLU A 577 -4.44 -3.65 26.96
C GLU A 577 -4.15 -4.75 25.94
N LEU A 578 -3.61 -4.39 24.77
CA LEU A 578 -3.20 -5.35 23.75
C LEU A 578 -2.05 -6.24 24.24
N ASP A 579 -1.02 -5.66 24.88
CA ASP A 579 0.15 -6.37 25.39
C ASP A 579 -0.22 -7.39 26.48
N ALA A 580 -1.27 -7.08 27.27
CA ALA A 580 -1.81 -7.99 28.27
C ALA A 580 -2.61 -9.17 27.69
N MET A 581 -3.09 -9.08 26.44
CA MET A 581 -3.83 -10.16 25.79
C MET A 581 -2.89 -11.24 25.27
N SER A 582 -3.30 -12.51 25.33
CA SER A 582 -2.62 -13.58 24.58
C SER A 582 -2.93 -13.49 23.08
N ASP A 583 -2.14 -14.16 22.23
CA ASP A 583 -2.42 -14.18 20.78
C ASP A 583 -3.75 -14.87 20.45
N GLU A 584 -4.16 -15.88 21.23
CA GLU A 584 -5.46 -16.55 21.11
C GLU A 584 -6.62 -15.65 21.51
N GLU A 585 -6.47 -14.88 22.59
CA GLU A 585 -7.48 -13.91 23.02
C GLU A 585 -7.65 -12.79 22.00
N LEU A 586 -6.53 -12.30 21.46
CA LEU A 586 -6.53 -11.31 20.39
C LEU A 586 -7.23 -11.83 19.15
N ASP A 587 -6.92 -13.06 18.71
CA ASP A 587 -7.54 -13.66 17.53
C ASP A 587 -9.06 -13.82 17.69
N GLN A 588 -9.57 -14.09 18.89
CA GLN A 588 -11.01 -14.16 19.17
C GLN A 588 -11.70 -12.78 19.10
N LYS A 589 -11.05 -11.74 19.64
CA LYS A 589 -11.62 -10.39 19.72
C LYS A 589 -11.35 -9.53 18.48
N LEU A 590 -10.49 -9.97 17.57
CA LEU A 590 -9.98 -9.17 16.45
C LEU A 590 -11.08 -8.50 15.61
N GLU A 591 -12.19 -9.20 15.37
CA GLU A 591 -13.33 -8.70 14.57
C GLU A 591 -14.25 -7.73 15.33
N GLN A 592 -14.05 -7.57 16.64
CA GLN A 592 -14.80 -6.64 17.49
C GLN A 592 -14.00 -5.35 17.75
N ILE A 593 -12.71 -5.32 17.42
CA ILE A 593 -11.85 -4.16 17.67
C ILE A 593 -11.81 -3.27 16.41
N GLY A 594 -12.29 -2.04 16.54
CA GLY A 594 -12.28 -1.04 15.46
C GLY A 594 -11.09 -0.06 15.56
N VAL A 595 -10.61 0.18 16.79
CA VAL A 595 -9.61 1.21 17.09
C VAL A 595 -8.55 0.66 18.04
N TYR A 596 -7.29 0.86 17.68
CA TYR A 596 -6.12 0.64 18.53
C TYR A 596 -5.44 1.97 18.85
N ALA A 597 -5.36 2.32 20.13
CA ALA A 597 -4.87 3.61 20.61
C ALA A 597 -3.56 3.44 21.41
N ARG A 598 -2.69 4.47 21.43
CA ARG A 598 -1.38 4.44 22.12
C ARG A 598 -0.58 3.16 21.82
N VAL A 599 -0.45 2.80 20.54
CA VAL A 599 0.24 1.58 20.12
C VAL A 599 1.74 1.80 19.87
N SER A 600 2.56 0.80 20.19
CA SER A 600 3.98 0.74 19.83
C SER A 600 4.20 0.15 18.42
N PRO A 601 5.41 0.27 17.83
CA PRO A 601 5.77 -0.41 16.58
C PRO A 601 5.53 -1.92 16.60
N GLU A 602 5.86 -2.59 17.71
CA GLU A 602 5.66 -4.04 17.90
C GLU A 602 4.17 -4.40 17.85
N ASN A 603 3.33 -3.54 18.41
CA ASN A 603 1.88 -3.73 18.43
C ASN A 603 1.29 -3.62 17.02
N LYS A 604 1.80 -2.68 16.21
CA LYS A 604 1.44 -2.55 14.79
C LYS A 604 1.72 -3.87 14.03
N ILE A 605 2.91 -4.45 14.21
CA ILE A 605 3.26 -5.76 13.62
C ILE A 605 2.33 -6.87 14.11
N ARG A 606 2.05 -6.91 15.43
CA ARG A 606 1.22 -7.93 16.05
C ARG A 606 -0.22 -7.92 15.54
N ILE A 607 -0.80 -6.74 15.37
CA ILE A 607 -2.14 -6.56 14.79
C ILE A 607 -2.18 -7.08 13.35
N VAL A 608 -1.19 -6.72 12.53
CA VAL A 608 -1.08 -7.21 11.15
C VAL A 608 -0.97 -8.73 11.10
N ARG A 609 -0.13 -9.33 11.96
CA ARG A 609 0.05 -10.78 12.03
C ARG A 609 -1.23 -11.50 12.45
N ALA A 610 -1.99 -10.98 13.40
CA ALA A 610 -3.27 -11.56 13.83
C ALA A 610 -4.28 -11.65 12.67
N TRP A 611 -4.42 -10.59 11.87
CA TRP A 611 -5.28 -10.61 10.69
C TRP A 611 -4.77 -11.58 9.61
N GLN A 612 -3.46 -11.66 9.41
CA GLN A 612 -2.84 -12.61 8.49
C GLN A 612 -3.05 -14.08 8.94
N ARG A 613 -3.02 -14.38 10.25
CA ARG A 613 -3.33 -15.71 10.79
C ARG A 613 -4.77 -16.13 10.48
N LYS A 614 -5.71 -15.19 10.49
CA LYS A 614 -7.09 -15.39 10.02
C LYS A 614 -7.23 -15.50 8.49
N GLY A 615 -6.14 -15.46 7.73
CA GLY A 615 -6.14 -15.54 6.27
C GLY A 615 -6.71 -14.30 5.59
N LYS A 616 -6.67 -13.13 6.25
CA LYS A 616 -7.00 -11.85 5.63
C LYS A 616 -5.76 -11.23 4.99
N ILE A 617 -5.97 -10.52 3.89
CA ILE A 617 -4.97 -9.69 3.23
C ILE A 617 -5.03 -8.29 3.83
N THR A 618 -3.91 -7.87 4.41
CA THR A 618 -3.79 -6.60 5.15
C THR A 618 -3.09 -5.55 4.30
N ALA A 619 -3.74 -4.39 4.17
CA ALA A 619 -3.05 -3.15 3.80
C ALA A 619 -2.77 -2.37 5.07
N MET A 620 -1.55 -1.86 5.24
CA MET A 620 -1.19 -1.03 6.39
C MET A 620 -0.64 0.31 5.91
N THR A 621 -1.12 1.41 6.47
CA THR A 621 -0.56 2.75 6.23
C THR A 621 0.41 3.17 7.32
N GLY A 622 1.31 4.08 6.99
CA GLY A 622 2.25 4.68 7.93
C GLY A 622 3.14 5.72 7.25
N ASP A 623 3.82 6.54 8.05
CA ASP A 623 4.63 7.67 7.60
C ASP A 623 5.99 7.74 8.33
N GLY A 624 6.06 7.24 9.56
CA GLY A 624 7.26 7.21 10.38
C GLY A 624 8.16 5.98 10.18
N VAL A 625 9.40 6.06 10.69
CA VAL A 625 10.33 4.90 10.70
C VAL A 625 9.80 3.76 11.56
N ASN A 626 9.03 4.11 12.60
CA ASN A 626 8.29 3.21 13.46
C ASN A 626 7.28 2.32 12.71
N ASP A 627 6.78 2.78 11.57
CA ASP A 627 5.82 2.02 10.77
C ASP A 627 6.49 1.08 9.81
N ALA A 628 7.76 1.32 9.46
CA ALA A 628 8.49 0.57 8.46
C ALA A 628 8.45 -0.96 8.71
N PRO A 629 8.60 -1.49 9.95
CA PRO A 629 8.42 -2.92 10.20
C PRO A 629 7.02 -3.44 9.87
N ALA A 630 5.98 -2.70 10.28
CA ALA A 630 4.60 -3.11 10.08
C ALA A 630 4.18 -2.97 8.60
N LEU A 631 4.65 -1.92 7.91
CA LEU A 631 4.52 -1.73 6.46
C LEU A 631 5.16 -2.88 5.69
N LYS A 632 6.33 -3.35 6.14
CA LYS A 632 7.03 -4.48 5.53
C LYS A 632 6.32 -5.82 5.79
N GLN A 633 5.76 -5.99 6.99
CA GLN A 633 5.04 -7.19 7.41
C GLN A 633 3.66 -7.33 6.73
N ALA A 634 3.00 -6.21 6.45
CA ALA A 634 1.71 -6.17 5.76
C ALA A 634 1.81 -6.74 4.35
N ASP A 635 0.72 -7.33 3.85
CA ASP A 635 0.68 -7.80 2.47
C ASP A 635 0.81 -6.62 1.49
N ILE A 636 0.30 -5.45 1.90
CA ILE A 636 0.49 -4.16 1.22
C ILE A 636 0.86 -3.08 2.25
N GLY A 637 2.14 -2.78 2.40
CA GLY A 637 2.59 -1.56 3.08
C GLY A 637 2.35 -0.32 2.22
N VAL A 638 1.76 0.72 2.79
CA VAL A 638 1.40 1.99 2.16
C VAL A 638 2.08 3.14 2.91
N ALA A 639 3.05 3.79 2.29
CA ALA A 639 3.71 4.95 2.87
C ALA A 639 3.01 6.25 2.43
N MET A 640 2.97 7.24 3.32
CA MET A 640 2.62 8.61 2.95
C MET A 640 3.73 9.25 2.11
N GLY A 641 3.34 10.17 1.22
CA GLY A 641 4.21 10.98 0.39
C GLY A 641 5.00 12.00 1.21
N SER A 642 4.40 12.51 2.29
CA SER A 642 5.10 13.26 3.35
C SER A 642 5.93 12.39 4.29
N GLY A 643 5.75 11.07 4.24
CA GLY A 643 6.45 10.12 5.13
C GLY A 643 7.97 10.06 4.91
N THR A 644 8.66 9.51 5.90
CA THR A 644 10.12 9.31 5.90
C THR A 644 10.57 8.41 4.75
N ASP A 645 11.81 8.58 4.29
CA ASP A 645 12.36 7.73 3.23
C ASP A 645 12.41 6.25 3.63
N VAL A 646 12.61 5.96 4.93
CA VAL A 646 12.58 4.59 5.45
C VAL A 646 11.17 3.97 5.36
N ALA A 647 10.12 4.73 5.69
CA ALA A 647 8.74 4.27 5.53
C ALA A 647 8.42 3.99 4.06
N LYS A 648 8.81 4.92 3.17
CA LYS A 648 8.66 4.77 1.72
C LYS A 648 9.40 3.55 1.17
N ASP A 649 10.58 3.23 1.68
CA ASP A 649 11.40 2.06 1.31
C ASP A 649 10.84 0.74 1.81
N ALA A 650 10.25 0.72 3.00
CA ALA A 650 9.58 -0.46 3.52
C ALA A 650 8.29 -0.78 2.75
N ALA A 651 7.55 0.25 2.34
CA ALA A 651 6.25 0.14 1.70
C ALA A 651 6.30 -0.45 0.28
N ALA A 652 5.17 -1.03 -0.13
CA ALA A 652 4.92 -1.50 -1.48
C ALA A 652 4.24 -0.45 -2.37
N MET A 653 3.54 0.50 -1.75
CA MET A 653 2.84 1.62 -2.37
C MET A 653 3.17 2.94 -1.63
N ILE A 654 3.24 4.05 -2.36
CA ILE A 654 3.38 5.40 -1.81
C ILE A 654 2.18 6.24 -2.27
N LEU A 655 1.52 6.96 -1.36
CA LEU A 655 0.46 7.90 -1.67
C LEU A 655 1.04 9.31 -1.80
N THR A 656 0.97 9.93 -2.97
CA THR A 656 1.57 11.27 -3.16
C THR A 656 0.75 12.41 -2.54
N ASP A 657 -0.49 12.14 -2.16
CA ASP A 657 -1.47 13.09 -1.65
C ASP A 657 -1.87 12.82 -0.18
N ASP A 658 -1.22 11.84 0.46
CA ASP A 658 -1.46 11.41 1.85
C ASP A 658 -2.92 11.07 2.16
N ASN A 659 -3.70 10.65 1.16
CA ASN A 659 -5.14 10.53 1.29
C ASN A 659 -5.63 9.08 1.29
N PHE A 660 -6.40 8.69 2.31
CA PHE A 660 -7.05 7.38 2.40
C PHE A 660 -7.90 7.02 1.16
N VAL A 661 -8.54 8.00 0.52
CA VAL A 661 -9.35 7.82 -0.69
C VAL A 661 -8.53 7.15 -1.81
N SER A 662 -7.26 7.51 -1.93
CA SER A 662 -6.35 6.96 -2.96
C SER A 662 -6.08 5.47 -2.75
N ILE A 663 -6.16 4.97 -1.51
CA ILE A 663 -6.09 3.53 -1.19
C ILE A 663 -7.32 2.80 -1.73
N VAL A 664 -8.52 3.34 -1.50
CA VAL A 664 -9.79 2.73 -1.96
C VAL A 664 -9.84 2.69 -3.48
N ASN A 665 -9.42 3.77 -4.14
CA ASN A 665 -9.26 3.83 -5.59
C ASN A 665 -8.26 2.77 -6.10
N ALA A 666 -7.11 2.64 -5.44
CA ALA A 666 -6.11 1.63 -5.78
C ALA A 666 -6.66 0.20 -5.61
N VAL A 667 -7.48 -0.08 -4.59
CA VAL A 667 -8.16 -1.37 -4.44
C VAL A 667 -9.08 -1.66 -5.64
N SER A 668 -9.87 -0.67 -6.09
CA SER A 668 -10.73 -0.79 -7.27
C SER A 668 -9.94 -1.10 -8.55
N VAL A 669 -8.79 -0.41 -8.73
CA VAL A 669 -7.88 -0.68 -9.85
C VAL A 669 -7.26 -2.08 -9.74
N GLY A 670 -6.81 -2.49 -8.55
CA GLY A 670 -6.25 -3.82 -8.30
C GLY A 670 -7.24 -4.95 -8.60
N ARG A 671 -8.50 -4.78 -8.18
CA ARG A 671 -9.61 -5.70 -8.50
C ARG A 671 -9.85 -5.80 -10.01
N THR A 672 -9.81 -4.67 -10.70
CA THR A 672 -9.95 -4.60 -12.17
C THR A 672 -8.79 -5.30 -12.88
N VAL A 673 -7.56 -5.06 -12.45
CA VAL A 673 -6.35 -5.69 -13.00
C VAL A 673 -6.44 -7.20 -12.87
N PHE A 674 -6.88 -7.70 -11.71
CA PHE A 674 -7.07 -9.14 -11.50
C PHE A 674 -8.15 -9.73 -12.41
N ASP A 675 -9.30 -9.07 -12.56
CA ASP A 675 -10.36 -9.52 -13.48
C ASP A 675 -9.85 -9.57 -14.93
N ASN A 676 -9.08 -8.57 -15.34
CA ASN A 676 -8.49 -8.49 -16.68
C ASN A 676 -7.43 -9.57 -16.91
N ILE A 677 -6.61 -9.89 -15.91
CA ILE A 677 -5.71 -11.05 -15.94
C ILE A 677 -6.52 -12.33 -16.13
N LYS A 678 -7.62 -12.53 -15.39
CA LYS A 678 -8.49 -13.71 -15.59
C LYS A 678 -9.09 -13.77 -16.99
N LYS A 679 -9.48 -12.63 -17.58
CA LYS A 679 -9.97 -12.57 -18.97
C LYS A 679 -8.88 -12.99 -19.97
N ALA A 680 -7.67 -12.47 -19.81
CA ALA A 680 -6.53 -12.82 -20.65
C ALA A 680 -6.17 -14.31 -20.54
N ILE A 681 -6.12 -14.85 -19.31
CA ILE A 681 -5.89 -16.29 -19.08
C ILE A 681 -7.00 -17.11 -19.73
N ALA A 682 -8.26 -16.77 -19.50
CA ALA A 682 -9.40 -17.50 -20.06
C ALA A 682 -9.34 -17.51 -21.60
N TYR A 683 -8.97 -16.39 -22.22
CA TYR A 683 -8.76 -16.28 -23.66
C TYR A 683 -7.69 -17.26 -24.18
N LEU A 684 -6.50 -17.25 -23.56
CA LEU A 684 -5.38 -18.15 -23.95
C LEU A 684 -5.78 -19.62 -23.82
N PHE A 685 -6.35 -19.99 -22.67
CA PHE A 685 -6.73 -21.37 -22.40
C PHE A 685 -7.88 -21.86 -23.26
N SER A 686 -8.85 -20.99 -23.60
CA SER A 686 -9.93 -21.36 -24.52
C SER A 686 -9.38 -21.73 -25.90
N GLY A 687 -8.45 -20.91 -26.42
CA GLY A 687 -7.82 -21.16 -27.71
C GLY A 687 -6.97 -22.44 -27.72
N ASN A 688 -6.13 -22.62 -26.70
CA ASN A 688 -5.31 -23.82 -26.55
C ASN A 688 -6.18 -25.08 -26.44
N LEU A 689 -7.26 -25.02 -25.64
CA LEU A 689 -8.19 -26.14 -25.51
C LEU A 689 -8.87 -26.48 -26.85
N GLY A 690 -9.26 -25.49 -27.64
CA GLY A 690 -9.82 -25.72 -28.98
C GLY A 690 -8.85 -26.45 -29.91
N ALA A 691 -7.57 -26.07 -29.90
CA ALA A 691 -6.53 -26.77 -30.67
C ALA A 691 -6.33 -28.21 -30.17
N ILE A 692 -6.24 -28.42 -28.85
CA ILE A 692 -6.10 -29.76 -28.25
C ILE A 692 -7.29 -30.65 -28.61
N ILE A 693 -8.52 -30.14 -28.54
CA ILE A 693 -9.73 -30.89 -28.91
C ILE A 693 -9.65 -31.36 -30.36
N ALA A 694 -9.24 -30.49 -31.29
CA ALA A 694 -9.09 -30.85 -32.70
C ALA A 694 -7.98 -31.89 -32.92
N ILE A 695 -6.83 -31.78 -32.24
CA ILE A 695 -5.74 -32.75 -32.33
C ILE A 695 -6.16 -34.11 -31.77
N LEU A 696 -6.82 -34.14 -30.60
CA LEU A 696 -7.33 -35.39 -30.00
C LEU A 696 -8.40 -36.04 -30.87
N PHE A 697 -9.29 -35.25 -31.46
CA PHE A 697 -10.27 -35.75 -32.41
C PHE A 697 -9.56 -36.40 -33.62
N ALA A 698 -8.61 -35.69 -34.24
CA ALA A 698 -7.84 -36.23 -35.35
C ALA A 698 -7.14 -37.54 -34.98
N LEU A 699 -6.52 -37.61 -33.80
CA LEU A 699 -5.88 -38.83 -33.32
C LEU A 699 -6.87 -40.00 -33.18
N ILE A 700 -8.01 -39.78 -32.51
CA ILE A 700 -9.03 -40.81 -32.25
C ILE A 700 -9.59 -41.35 -33.58
N PHE A 701 -9.88 -40.46 -34.53
CA PHE A 701 -10.47 -40.81 -35.82
C PHE A 701 -9.44 -41.14 -36.93
N ASN A 702 -8.15 -41.20 -36.58
CA ASN A 702 -7.06 -41.51 -37.51
C ASN A 702 -6.95 -40.52 -38.69
N TRP A 703 -7.13 -39.23 -38.41
CA TRP A 703 -6.89 -38.16 -39.37
C TRP A 703 -5.47 -37.63 -39.22
N ILE A 704 -4.99 -36.91 -40.24
CA ILE A 704 -3.72 -36.18 -40.17
C ILE A 704 -3.76 -35.15 -39.05
N ASN A 705 -2.59 -34.84 -38.47
CA ASN A 705 -2.46 -33.80 -37.47
C ASN A 705 -2.94 -32.45 -38.05
N PRO A 706 -3.94 -31.78 -37.44
CA PRO A 706 -4.47 -30.51 -37.94
C PRO A 706 -3.45 -29.38 -38.00
N PHE A 707 -2.37 -29.46 -37.19
CA PHE A 707 -1.46 -28.34 -36.99
C PHE A 707 -0.01 -28.77 -36.97
N THR A 708 0.85 -27.91 -37.51
CA THR A 708 2.30 -28.02 -37.31
C THR A 708 2.73 -27.32 -36.01
N ALA A 709 3.89 -27.71 -35.47
CA ALA A 709 4.44 -27.06 -34.28
C ALA A 709 4.70 -25.56 -34.50
N ILE A 710 5.14 -25.17 -35.70
CA ILE A 710 5.41 -23.78 -36.09
C ILE A 710 4.11 -22.95 -36.10
N GLN A 711 3.02 -23.49 -36.64
CA GLN A 711 1.71 -22.83 -36.64
C GLN A 711 1.22 -22.56 -35.22
N LEU A 712 1.31 -23.55 -34.32
CA LEU A 712 0.88 -23.42 -32.93
C LEU A 712 1.76 -22.43 -32.16
N LEU A 713 3.07 -22.46 -32.37
CA LEU A 713 4.01 -21.52 -31.77
C LEU A 713 3.73 -20.08 -32.21
N PHE A 714 3.49 -19.86 -33.51
CA PHE A 714 3.15 -18.54 -34.05
C PHE A 714 1.84 -18.02 -33.45
N ILE A 715 0.83 -18.88 -33.31
CA ILE A 715 -0.43 -18.50 -32.67
C ILE A 715 -0.20 -18.12 -31.19
N ASN A 716 0.44 -18.99 -30.41
CA ASN A 716 0.59 -18.83 -28.97
C ASN A 716 1.54 -17.67 -28.59
N LEU A 717 2.61 -17.43 -29.37
CA LEU A 717 3.61 -16.41 -29.09
C LEU A 717 3.27 -15.05 -29.71
N ALA A 718 2.87 -15.02 -30.98
CA ALA A 718 2.66 -13.76 -31.71
C ALA A 718 1.19 -13.36 -31.75
N ASN A 719 0.31 -14.23 -32.26
CA ASN A 719 -1.10 -13.87 -32.47
C ASN A 719 -1.83 -13.58 -31.16
N ASP A 720 -1.66 -14.41 -30.14
CA ASP A 720 -2.45 -14.32 -28.91
C ASP A 720 -1.92 -13.32 -27.88
N SER A 721 -0.64 -12.98 -27.96
CA SER A 721 -0.03 -12.03 -27.04
C SER A 721 -0.71 -10.67 -27.13
N LEU A 722 -1.01 -10.17 -28.34
CA LEU A 722 -1.61 -8.84 -28.51
C LEU A 722 -3.05 -8.77 -27.97
N PRO A 723 -3.98 -9.67 -28.33
CA PRO A 723 -5.31 -9.67 -27.76
C PRO A 723 -5.33 -9.90 -26.24
N ALA A 724 -4.48 -10.77 -25.72
CA ALA A 724 -4.41 -11.02 -24.28
C ALA A 724 -3.94 -9.77 -23.51
N ILE A 725 -2.95 -9.05 -24.04
CA ILE A 725 -2.53 -7.74 -23.49
C ILE A 725 -3.66 -6.72 -23.58
N ALA A 726 -4.38 -6.66 -24.71
CA ALA A 726 -5.48 -5.73 -24.92
C ALA A 726 -6.68 -5.98 -23.99
N LEU A 727 -6.99 -7.26 -23.70
CA LEU A 727 -7.96 -7.67 -22.68
C LEU A 727 -7.51 -7.26 -21.27
N GLY A 728 -6.19 -7.26 -21.04
CA GLY A 728 -5.55 -6.67 -19.88
C GLY A 728 -5.91 -5.21 -19.60
N MET A 729 -6.22 -4.45 -20.65
CA MET A 729 -6.50 -3.01 -20.62
C MET A 729 -8.01 -2.68 -20.62
N GLU A 730 -8.87 -3.67 -20.35
CA GLU A 730 -10.32 -3.49 -20.34
C GLU A 730 -10.78 -2.62 -19.16
N LYS A 731 -11.93 -1.96 -19.31
CA LYS A 731 -12.56 -1.15 -18.26
C LYS A 731 -13.02 -2.02 -17.07
N PRO A 732 -13.16 -1.43 -15.86
CA PRO A 732 -13.72 -2.12 -14.71
C PRO A 732 -15.11 -2.70 -14.99
N GLU A 733 -15.39 -3.88 -14.41
CA GLU A 733 -16.75 -4.42 -14.39
C GLU A 733 -17.65 -3.55 -13.47
N PRO A 734 -18.95 -3.37 -13.77
CA PRO A 734 -19.82 -2.45 -13.03
C PRO A 734 -19.96 -2.74 -11.52
N ASN A 735 -19.75 -3.97 -11.09
CA ASN A 735 -19.92 -4.42 -9.71
C ASN A 735 -18.59 -4.62 -8.95
N VAL A 736 -17.47 -4.08 -9.46
CA VAL A 736 -16.13 -4.31 -8.90
C VAL A 736 -15.98 -3.93 -7.41
N MET A 737 -16.66 -2.86 -6.97
CA MET A 737 -16.69 -2.41 -5.56
C MET A 737 -17.95 -2.86 -4.80
N ASN A 738 -18.83 -3.66 -5.41
CA ASN A 738 -20.03 -4.21 -4.76
C ASN A 738 -19.87 -5.69 -4.36
N ARG A 739 -18.70 -6.28 -4.61
CA ARG A 739 -18.35 -7.66 -4.26
C ARG A 739 -17.42 -7.70 -3.05
N LYS A 740 -17.54 -8.75 -2.24
CA LYS A 740 -16.62 -9.01 -1.12
C LYS A 740 -15.20 -9.29 -1.63
N PRO A 741 -14.16 -9.06 -0.81
CA PRO A 741 -12.79 -9.46 -1.16
C PRO A 741 -12.71 -10.96 -1.43
N ARG A 742 -11.92 -11.36 -2.41
CA ARG A 742 -11.73 -12.77 -2.76
C ARG A 742 -11.07 -13.54 -1.62
N GLU A 743 -11.44 -14.80 -1.45
CA GLU A 743 -10.77 -15.66 -0.49
C GLU A 743 -9.43 -16.16 -1.04
N LEU A 744 -8.42 -16.27 -0.16
CA LEU A 744 -7.10 -16.74 -0.55
C LEU A 744 -7.12 -18.16 -1.15
N LYS A 745 -8.02 -19.02 -0.66
CA LYS A 745 -8.18 -20.41 -1.11
C LYS A 745 -8.89 -20.55 -2.45
N GLU A 746 -9.53 -19.51 -2.95
CA GLU A 746 -10.27 -19.56 -4.22
C GLU A 746 -9.30 -19.80 -5.40
N GLY A 747 -9.50 -20.86 -6.19
CA GLY A 747 -8.63 -21.18 -7.32
C GLY A 747 -8.66 -20.12 -8.43
N ILE A 748 -7.61 -20.06 -9.27
CA ILE A 748 -7.53 -19.06 -10.36
C ILE A 748 -8.69 -19.17 -11.36
N PHE A 749 -9.25 -20.37 -11.54
CA PHE A 749 -10.37 -20.65 -12.45
C PHE A 749 -11.77 -20.62 -11.80
N ALA A 750 -11.88 -20.16 -10.57
CA ALA A 750 -13.16 -19.99 -9.90
C ALA A 750 -14.01 -18.87 -10.53
N GLY A 751 -15.27 -18.72 -10.09
CA GLY A 751 -16.18 -17.69 -10.59
C GLY A 751 -16.63 -17.90 -12.05
N GLY A 752 -16.82 -19.14 -12.47
CA GLY A 752 -17.34 -19.49 -13.80
C GLY A 752 -16.29 -19.44 -14.93
N MET A 753 -15.02 -19.19 -14.63
CA MET A 753 -13.94 -19.14 -15.63
C MET A 753 -13.68 -20.49 -16.30
N MET A 754 -13.66 -21.61 -15.56
CA MET A 754 -13.54 -22.95 -16.18
C MET A 754 -14.65 -23.22 -17.20
N GLN A 755 -15.88 -22.84 -16.87
CA GLN A 755 -17.01 -23.03 -17.78
C GLN A 755 -16.82 -22.20 -19.06
N ALA A 756 -16.36 -20.95 -18.93
CA ALA A 756 -16.05 -20.12 -20.10
C ALA A 756 -14.95 -20.73 -20.97
N ILE A 757 -13.88 -21.26 -20.37
CA ILE A 757 -12.78 -21.92 -21.08
C ILE A 757 -13.28 -23.14 -21.85
N VAL A 758 -14.02 -24.02 -21.17
CA VAL A 758 -14.53 -25.26 -21.77
C VAL A 758 -15.50 -24.96 -22.90
N THR A 759 -16.48 -24.06 -22.68
CA THR A 759 -17.46 -23.73 -23.73
C THR A 759 -16.80 -23.09 -24.94
N ARG A 760 -15.92 -22.09 -24.76
CA ARG A 760 -15.24 -21.43 -25.88
C ARG A 760 -14.31 -22.39 -26.61
N GLY A 761 -13.52 -23.17 -25.87
CA GLY A 761 -12.62 -24.17 -26.45
C GLY A 761 -13.37 -25.24 -27.23
N LEU A 762 -14.51 -25.73 -26.74
CA LEU A 762 -15.35 -26.69 -27.46
C LEU A 762 -15.88 -26.10 -28.78
N LEU A 763 -16.41 -24.88 -28.75
CA LEU A 763 -16.94 -24.21 -29.94
C LEU A 763 -15.85 -23.98 -31.01
N ILE A 764 -14.66 -23.55 -30.59
CA ILE A 764 -13.50 -23.40 -31.49
C ILE A 764 -13.07 -24.76 -32.04
N GLY A 765 -12.94 -25.77 -31.17
CA GLY A 765 -12.54 -27.12 -31.57
C GLY A 765 -13.49 -27.73 -32.60
N ILE A 766 -14.81 -27.61 -32.41
CA ILE A 766 -15.81 -28.07 -33.38
C ILE A 766 -15.66 -27.34 -34.72
N ALA A 767 -15.51 -26.01 -34.71
CA ALA A 767 -15.32 -25.24 -35.94
C ALA A 767 -14.06 -25.69 -36.70
N VAL A 768 -12.95 -25.91 -36.00
CA VAL A 768 -11.70 -26.43 -36.57
C VAL A 768 -11.89 -27.84 -37.13
N ILE A 769 -12.56 -28.75 -36.40
CA ILE A 769 -12.79 -30.13 -36.86
C ILE A 769 -13.62 -30.15 -38.15
N ILE A 770 -14.68 -29.34 -38.23
CA ILE A 770 -15.49 -29.20 -39.45
C ILE A 770 -14.63 -28.64 -40.59
N SER A 771 -13.82 -27.62 -40.31
CA SER A 771 -12.93 -27.02 -41.31
C SER A 771 -11.88 -28.00 -41.83
N LEU A 772 -11.29 -28.81 -40.95
CA LEU A 772 -10.34 -29.87 -41.31
C LEU A 772 -11.03 -30.92 -42.18
N TYR A 773 -12.21 -31.39 -41.77
CA TYR A 773 -12.97 -32.39 -42.53
C TYR A 773 -13.25 -31.95 -43.97
N ILE A 774 -13.64 -30.68 -44.15
CA ILE A 774 -13.90 -30.12 -45.48
C ILE A 774 -12.61 -30.10 -46.31
N GLY A 775 -11.51 -29.57 -45.77
CA GLY A 775 -10.24 -29.49 -46.51
C GLY A 775 -9.63 -30.86 -46.84
N LEU A 776 -9.86 -31.88 -46.00
CA LEU A 776 -9.44 -33.26 -46.26
C LEU A 776 -10.14 -33.89 -47.48
N GLN A 777 -11.27 -33.33 -47.94
CA GLN A 777 -11.90 -33.78 -49.19
C GLN A 777 -11.09 -33.39 -50.42
N ASP A 778 -10.27 -32.34 -50.33
CA ASP A 778 -9.39 -31.88 -51.41
C ASP A 778 -7.98 -32.48 -51.28
N SER A 779 -7.29 -32.23 -50.16
CA SER A 779 -5.97 -32.80 -49.88
C SER A 779 -5.58 -32.70 -48.39
N PRO A 780 -4.61 -33.51 -47.91
CA PRO A 780 -4.11 -33.39 -46.54
C PRO A 780 -3.58 -31.99 -46.20
N ASP A 781 -2.80 -31.39 -47.10
CA ASP A 781 -2.25 -30.04 -46.91
C ASP A 781 -3.34 -28.97 -46.89
N MET A 782 -4.40 -29.14 -47.68
CA MET A 782 -5.56 -28.24 -47.66
C MET A 782 -6.30 -28.33 -46.32
N GLY A 783 -6.47 -29.55 -45.80
CA GLY A 783 -7.03 -29.79 -44.46
C GLY A 783 -6.27 -29.05 -43.37
N VAL A 784 -4.94 -29.15 -43.36
CA VAL A 784 -4.06 -28.44 -42.41
C VAL A 784 -4.17 -26.92 -42.56
N ALA A 785 -4.19 -26.39 -43.79
CA ALA A 785 -4.29 -24.96 -44.05
C ALA A 785 -5.65 -24.36 -43.63
N MET A 786 -6.75 -25.09 -43.89
CA MET A 786 -8.09 -24.70 -43.47
C MET A 786 -8.25 -24.77 -41.94
N ALA A 787 -7.72 -25.83 -41.29
CA ALA A 787 -7.71 -25.95 -39.84
C ALA A 787 -6.95 -24.79 -39.18
N PHE A 788 -5.74 -24.48 -39.68
CA PHE A 788 -4.92 -23.35 -39.22
C PHE A 788 -5.66 -22.03 -39.37
N THR A 789 -6.23 -21.77 -40.55
CA THR A 789 -7.00 -20.55 -40.84
C THR A 789 -8.20 -20.39 -39.91
N THR A 790 -8.99 -21.45 -39.72
CA THR A 790 -10.14 -21.41 -38.81
C THR A 790 -9.69 -21.17 -37.37
N LEU A 791 -8.61 -21.80 -36.91
CA LEU A 791 -8.11 -21.63 -35.54
C LEU A 791 -7.63 -20.19 -35.30
N ILE A 792 -6.75 -19.65 -36.15
CA ILE A 792 -6.19 -18.31 -35.96
C ILE A 792 -7.26 -17.20 -36.04
N LEU A 793 -8.22 -17.33 -36.96
CA LEU A 793 -9.34 -16.39 -37.06
C LEU A 793 -10.30 -16.52 -35.88
N SER A 794 -10.65 -17.74 -35.46
CA SER A 794 -11.52 -17.96 -34.29
C SER A 794 -10.90 -17.40 -33.02
N ARG A 795 -9.58 -17.59 -32.84
CA ARG A 795 -8.83 -17.04 -31.71
C ARG A 795 -8.80 -15.51 -31.75
N THR A 796 -8.58 -14.90 -32.91
CA THR A 796 -8.62 -13.44 -33.06
C THR A 796 -10.02 -12.86 -32.81
N LEU A 797 -11.07 -13.53 -33.28
CA LEU A 797 -12.45 -13.08 -33.15
C LEU A 797 -13.01 -13.29 -31.74
N GLN A 798 -12.66 -14.38 -31.05
CA GLN A 798 -13.11 -14.62 -29.66
C GLN A 798 -12.66 -13.52 -28.70
N THR A 799 -11.67 -12.68 -29.06
CA THR A 799 -11.25 -11.53 -28.25
C THR A 799 -12.45 -10.66 -27.89
N PHE A 800 -13.38 -10.43 -28.81
CA PHE A 800 -14.61 -9.67 -28.54
C PHE A 800 -15.47 -10.34 -27.47
N ALA A 801 -15.64 -11.66 -27.56
CA ALA A 801 -16.38 -12.43 -26.57
C ALA A 801 -15.64 -12.62 -25.24
N ALA A 802 -14.32 -12.47 -25.22
CA ALA A 802 -13.51 -12.59 -24.00
C ALA A 802 -13.49 -11.32 -23.15
N ARG A 803 -13.97 -10.18 -23.66
CA ARG A 803 -13.97 -8.87 -22.95
C ARG A 803 -14.79 -8.85 -21.67
N SER A 804 -15.85 -9.65 -21.61
CA SER A 804 -16.65 -9.85 -20.40
C SER A 804 -17.23 -11.25 -20.36
N ASN A 805 -17.37 -11.79 -19.15
CA ASN A 805 -18.05 -13.05 -18.90
C ASN A 805 -19.54 -12.86 -18.55
N SER A 806 -19.95 -11.63 -18.22
CA SER A 806 -21.31 -11.26 -17.83
C SER A 806 -22.05 -10.51 -18.95
N GLN A 807 -21.34 -9.61 -19.65
CA GLN A 807 -21.87 -8.78 -20.73
C GLN A 807 -21.57 -9.38 -22.10
N THR A 808 -22.47 -9.14 -23.05
CA THR A 808 -22.22 -9.37 -24.48
C THR A 808 -21.24 -8.35 -25.04
N ALA A 809 -20.62 -8.65 -26.18
CA ALA A 809 -19.69 -7.74 -26.85
C ALA A 809 -20.33 -6.39 -27.24
N ILE A 810 -21.64 -6.38 -27.46
CA ILE A 810 -22.44 -5.18 -27.76
C ILE A 810 -22.68 -4.35 -26.51
N GLU A 811 -23.10 -4.98 -25.40
CA GLU A 811 -23.31 -4.30 -24.10
C GLU A 811 -22.01 -3.71 -23.54
N ALA A 812 -20.88 -4.42 -23.69
CA ALA A 812 -19.56 -3.90 -23.35
C ALA A 812 -19.10 -2.75 -24.28
N GLY A 813 -19.80 -2.53 -25.39
CA GLY A 813 -19.53 -1.56 -26.44
C GLY A 813 -18.38 -1.99 -27.34
N LEU A 814 -18.66 -2.36 -28.59
CA LEU A 814 -17.66 -2.93 -29.53
C LEU A 814 -16.38 -2.08 -29.68
N PHE A 815 -16.52 -0.75 -29.70
CA PHE A 815 -15.41 0.19 -29.88
C PHE A 815 -14.90 0.85 -28.58
N SER A 816 -15.40 0.42 -27.42
CA SER A 816 -15.08 1.07 -26.14
C SER A 816 -13.64 0.82 -25.68
N ASN A 817 -13.02 -0.29 -26.13
CA ASN A 817 -11.61 -0.63 -25.92
C ASN A 817 -10.82 -0.54 -27.24
N LYS A 818 -10.13 0.59 -27.45
CA LYS A 818 -9.34 0.85 -28.65
C LYS A 818 -8.18 -0.14 -28.83
N TYR A 819 -7.64 -0.67 -27.73
CA TYR A 819 -6.54 -1.64 -27.76
C TYR A 819 -6.99 -2.99 -28.32
N VAL A 820 -8.22 -3.43 -28.01
CA VAL A 820 -8.78 -4.68 -28.57
C VAL A 820 -8.94 -4.54 -30.08
N ILE A 821 -9.46 -3.40 -30.57
CA ILE A 821 -9.58 -3.15 -32.00
C ILE A 821 -8.21 -3.15 -32.69
N GLY A 822 -7.24 -2.44 -32.11
CA GLY A 822 -5.86 -2.43 -32.61
C GLY A 822 -5.23 -3.82 -32.66
N ALA A 823 -5.37 -4.61 -31.58
CA ALA A 823 -4.86 -5.97 -31.52
C ALA A 823 -5.49 -6.86 -32.60
N VAL A 824 -6.81 -6.82 -32.75
CA VAL A 824 -7.54 -7.60 -33.78
C VAL A 824 -7.07 -7.23 -35.19
N LEU A 825 -6.89 -5.93 -35.49
CA LEU A 825 -6.40 -5.48 -36.78
C LEU A 825 -4.96 -5.97 -37.06
N VAL A 826 -4.08 -5.93 -36.05
CA VAL A 826 -2.71 -6.44 -36.19
C VAL A 826 -2.70 -7.96 -36.36
N CYS A 827 -3.55 -8.70 -35.63
CA CYS A 827 -3.70 -10.15 -35.80
C CYS A 827 -4.19 -10.52 -37.22
N PHE A 828 -5.13 -9.76 -37.78
CA PHE A 828 -5.51 -9.93 -39.19
C PHE A 828 -4.36 -9.64 -40.15
N ALA A 829 -3.51 -8.63 -39.85
CA ALA A 829 -2.32 -8.37 -40.64
C ALA A 829 -1.28 -9.51 -40.54
N PHE A 830 -1.06 -10.06 -39.34
CA PHE A 830 -0.20 -11.23 -39.11
C PHE A 830 -0.68 -12.44 -39.91
N TYR A 831 -1.99 -12.73 -39.87
CA TYR A 831 -2.56 -13.78 -40.70
C TYR A 831 -2.40 -13.47 -42.20
N GLY A 832 -2.65 -12.23 -42.62
CA GLY A 832 -2.45 -11.80 -44.00
C GLY A 832 -1.01 -12.04 -44.49
N ILE A 833 -0.01 -11.76 -43.66
CA ILE A 833 1.41 -12.03 -43.96
C ILE A 833 1.66 -13.54 -44.07
N ALA A 834 1.06 -14.35 -43.20
CA ALA A 834 1.21 -15.81 -43.22
C ALA A 834 0.70 -16.45 -44.53
N VAL A 835 -0.26 -15.81 -45.21
CA VAL A 835 -0.83 -16.30 -46.48
C VAL A 835 -0.05 -15.81 -47.71
N LEU A 836 0.90 -14.87 -47.57
CA LEU A 836 1.66 -14.32 -48.69
C LEU A 836 2.56 -15.37 -49.37
N PRO A 837 2.76 -15.28 -50.70
CA PRO A 837 3.73 -16.09 -51.42
C PRO A 837 5.13 -16.01 -50.79
N GLY A 838 5.81 -17.15 -50.63
CA GLY A 838 7.11 -17.27 -49.95
C GLY A 838 7.03 -17.46 -48.43
N VAL A 839 6.04 -16.86 -47.75
CA VAL A 839 5.83 -17.06 -46.31
C VAL A 839 4.90 -18.25 -46.03
N ARG A 840 3.89 -18.44 -46.88
CA ARG A 840 2.87 -19.50 -46.73
C ARG A 840 3.43 -20.93 -46.65
N GLU A 841 4.59 -21.17 -47.24
CA GLU A 841 5.28 -22.48 -47.19
C GLU A 841 5.78 -22.81 -45.79
N ILE A 842 6.24 -21.81 -45.02
CA ILE A 842 6.66 -21.97 -43.62
C ILE A 842 5.48 -22.42 -42.74
N PHE A 843 4.27 -22.01 -43.11
CA PHE A 843 3.03 -22.35 -42.42
C PHE A 843 2.29 -23.53 -43.04
N SER A 844 2.91 -24.30 -43.94
CA SER A 844 2.27 -25.45 -44.61
C SER A 844 0.93 -25.12 -45.30
N ILE A 845 0.81 -23.90 -45.85
CA ILE A 845 -0.37 -23.48 -46.62
C ILE A 845 -0.09 -23.72 -48.11
N PRO A 846 -0.88 -24.57 -48.79
CA PRO A 846 -0.62 -24.98 -50.17
C PRO A 846 -0.90 -23.84 -51.15
N ALA A 847 -0.29 -23.93 -52.34
CA ALA A 847 -0.45 -22.91 -53.37
C ALA A 847 -1.88 -22.78 -53.91
N SER A 848 -2.64 -23.87 -53.82
CA SER A 848 -4.05 -23.98 -54.21
C SER A 848 -5.02 -23.35 -53.21
N PHE A 849 -4.57 -22.94 -52.02
CA PHE A 849 -5.42 -22.29 -51.02
C PHE A 849 -5.93 -20.95 -51.56
N GLY A 850 -7.23 -20.89 -51.86
CA GLY A 850 -7.89 -19.78 -52.54
C GLY A 850 -8.93 -19.07 -51.69
N MET A 851 -9.74 -18.25 -52.35
CA MET A 851 -10.76 -17.44 -51.67
C MET A 851 -11.92 -18.29 -51.15
N SER A 852 -12.26 -19.40 -51.82
CA SER A 852 -13.33 -20.31 -51.40
C SER A 852 -13.04 -20.96 -50.05
N GLU A 853 -11.85 -21.53 -49.90
CA GLU A 853 -11.42 -22.23 -48.69
C GLU A 853 -11.28 -21.22 -47.54
N TRP A 854 -10.76 -20.04 -47.83
CA TRP A 854 -10.69 -18.93 -46.89
C TRP A 854 -12.08 -18.49 -46.39
N LEU A 855 -13.05 -18.30 -47.29
CA LEU A 855 -14.41 -17.87 -46.91
C LEU A 855 -15.11 -18.91 -46.03
N ILE A 856 -14.92 -20.20 -46.31
CA ILE A 856 -15.47 -21.28 -45.47
C ILE A 856 -14.84 -21.25 -44.08
N ALA A 857 -13.51 -21.19 -44.01
CA ALA A 857 -12.77 -21.15 -42.74
C ALA A 857 -13.12 -19.89 -41.91
N ALA A 858 -13.19 -18.72 -42.54
CA ALA A 858 -13.60 -17.47 -41.91
C ALA A 858 -15.07 -17.50 -41.45
N GLY A 859 -15.96 -18.10 -42.23
CA GLY A 859 -17.37 -18.29 -41.89
C GLY A 859 -17.55 -19.18 -40.66
N LEU A 860 -16.81 -20.29 -40.56
CA LEU A 860 -16.80 -21.17 -39.38
C LEU A 860 -16.24 -20.44 -38.15
N ALA A 861 -15.18 -19.66 -38.32
CA ALA A 861 -14.62 -18.85 -37.24
C ALA A 861 -15.62 -17.81 -36.71
N LEU A 862 -16.32 -17.09 -37.61
CA LEU A 862 -17.35 -16.14 -37.24
C LEU A 862 -18.56 -16.82 -36.59
N GLY A 863 -18.96 -18.00 -37.09
CA GLY A 863 -20.02 -18.81 -36.50
C GLY A 863 -19.70 -19.21 -35.06
N SER A 864 -18.45 -19.58 -34.77
CA SER A 864 -18.01 -19.89 -33.40
C SER A 864 -18.17 -18.69 -32.46
N LEU A 865 -17.83 -17.47 -32.91
CA LEU A 865 -18.00 -16.24 -32.13
C LEU A 865 -19.48 -15.95 -31.83
N ILE A 866 -20.36 -16.07 -32.82
CA ILE A 866 -21.80 -15.82 -32.65
C ILE A 866 -22.38 -16.80 -31.62
N LEU A 867 -21.99 -18.08 -31.69
CA LEU A 867 -22.41 -19.10 -30.74
C LEU A 867 -21.89 -18.82 -29.32
N MET A 868 -20.67 -18.30 -29.17
CA MET A 868 -20.14 -17.88 -27.86
C MET A 868 -20.99 -16.77 -27.23
N GLU A 869 -21.39 -15.76 -28.01
CA GLU A 869 -22.22 -14.65 -27.53
C GLU A 869 -23.65 -15.13 -27.19
N LEU A 870 -24.25 -15.99 -28.02
CA LEU A 870 -25.55 -16.61 -27.72
C LEU A 870 -25.53 -17.40 -26.42
N THR A 871 -24.44 -18.14 -26.16
CA THR A 871 -24.29 -18.92 -24.92
C THR A 871 -24.31 -18.03 -23.68
N LYS A 872 -23.74 -16.81 -23.75
CA LYS A 872 -23.81 -15.84 -22.64
C LYS A 872 -25.24 -15.37 -22.38
N VAL A 873 -25.97 -15.03 -23.45
CA VAL A 873 -27.37 -14.57 -23.36
C VAL A 873 -28.25 -15.64 -22.71
N VAL A 874 -28.12 -16.89 -23.17
CA VAL A 874 -28.84 -18.05 -22.61
C VAL A 874 -28.47 -18.24 -21.14
N ARG A 875 -27.18 -18.27 -20.81
CA ARG A 875 -26.72 -18.45 -19.42
C ARG A 875 -27.29 -17.39 -18.49
N ARG A 876 -27.34 -16.13 -18.92
CA ARG A 876 -27.90 -15.03 -18.14
C ARG A 876 -29.40 -15.20 -17.88
N ALA A 877 -30.15 -15.72 -18.86
CA ALA A 877 -31.58 -15.98 -18.71
C ALA A 877 -31.89 -17.09 -17.69
N PHE A 878 -30.97 -18.06 -17.52
CA PHE A 878 -31.14 -19.20 -16.62
C PHE A 878 -30.42 -19.07 -15.27
N THR A 879 -29.66 -18.01 -15.03
CA THR A 879 -29.04 -17.77 -13.72
C THR A 879 -30.02 -17.00 -12.82
N PRO A 880 -30.50 -17.56 -11.69
CA PRO A 880 -31.48 -16.88 -10.84
C PRO A 880 -30.93 -15.56 -10.31
N LYS A 881 -31.78 -14.52 -10.30
CA LYS A 881 -31.52 -13.14 -9.81
C LYS A 881 -31.19 -13.04 -8.30
N SER A 882 -30.77 -14.12 -7.64
CA SER A 882 -30.43 -14.12 -6.22
C SER A 882 -28.93 -13.88 -6.05
N VAL A 883 -28.52 -12.61 -5.97
CA VAL A 883 -27.32 -12.07 -5.24
C VAL A 883 -27.16 -10.57 -5.52
N GLU A 884 -27.73 -10.02 -6.60
CA GLU A 884 -27.74 -8.56 -6.81
C GLU A 884 -29.04 -7.96 -6.29
N GLN A 885 -28.92 -7.05 -5.32
CA GLN A 885 -29.96 -6.23 -4.67
C GLN A 885 -30.59 -6.83 -3.40
N ASN A 886 -29.97 -6.58 -2.25
CA ASN A 886 -30.75 -6.14 -1.11
C ASN A 886 -31.00 -4.64 -1.31
N PRO A 887 -32.24 -4.18 -1.59
CA PRO A 887 -32.56 -2.78 -1.42
C PRO A 887 -32.52 -2.50 0.08
N VAL A 888 -31.77 -1.48 0.45
CA VAL A 888 -31.74 -0.89 1.79
C VAL A 888 -33.18 -0.52 2.14
N ASN A 889 -33.74 -1.13 3.18
CA ASN A 889 -34.94 -0.62 3.84
C ASN A 889 -34.48 0.26 5.01
N SER A 890 -34.93 1.52 4.95
CA SER A 890 -35.09 2.54 6.00
C SER A 890 -33.92 2.80 6.94
#